data_AF-A0A8T0KQB9-F1
#
_entry.id   AF-A0A8T0KQB9-F1
#
_cell.length_a   1.000
_cell.length_b   1.000
_cell.length_c   1.000
_cell.angle_alpha   90.00
_cell.angle_beta   90.00
_cell.angle_gamma   90.00
#
_symmetry.space_group_name_H-M   'P 1'
#
loop_
_entity.id
_entity.type
_entity.pdbx_description
1 polymer ?
#
loop_
_entity_poly.entity_id
_entity_poly.type
_entity_poly.pdbx_seq_one_letter_code
_entity_poly.pdbx_strand_id
1 'polypeptide(L)'
;MGSASRVGSSSYDYSFKVLLIGDSAVGKSSLLLSFISNSNSIHDLSPTIGVDFKIKFFTVAGKRLKLTIWDTAGQERFGTVISSYYRGAHGIILVYDVTRRETFTNLIDIWAKEVELYSTNHDSIKILVGNKVDKESERAVSKEEGMALAQQHRCLFLECSAKTRENVQQCFNDLSLKILDVPGLREKGSLAVRRQNQKQLYETSQRGFVAPQLKHAICAILVLPFLVTTATSADIFLDWHVSIDFNLKPVSSDQPVITINGMFPGPLINATTNDNIHVNVFNGLDDPLLFTWNGIQQRLDSWQDGVSGTNCPIPAGWNWTYDFLVKDQIGTFSYFPSINFLKAGGGFGPIRDIRYRLSTANALPPDWMLINGKRPYMNNFSVSYESINVTQGKTYLLRISNVGTTWSFNFRIQNHQMVLVETEGSYVNQIELESLDVHVGQSYSVLVTANEDAADYYIVASPKVSNATDNSTLVGVAVLHYDNSTTPAKGSLPSGPDPFDVQFSINQAKSIRWNLTTGAARPNPQGTFNVSNVTISETFILNASVATIDGLSRYTVNNVSYLTPDTPLKLADYFSNGTGVYELDAFSKNSSNAKAVSGVFVASALHKGWTEIVLKNSLDMIDTWHLDGYSFFVVGMGEGEWSLESRLTYNLYDPVGRSSVQVYPGGWSAVYVYPDNPGMWNLRSQNLQSWYLGEELYVRVYDADPNPAKEKPPPPNLLLCGKYEPPAPTPAPSVSPTPSAPSSNACNLHKTRYLIAMITTVICFFYIGVH
;
A
#
# COMPACT_ATOMS: atom_id res chain seq x y z
N MET A 1 39.58 -42.51 20.16
CA MET A 1 38.64 -43.44 19.49
C MET A 1 37.24 -42.86 19.59
N GLY A 2 36.39 -43.01 18.56
CA GLY A 2 34.94 -42.82 18.65
C GLY A 2 34.42 -41.37 18.70
N SER A 3 34.34 -40.68 17.57
CA SER A 3 33.57 -39.44 17.44
C SER A 3 32.09 -39.74 17.14
N ALA A 4 31.16 -39.30 17.99
CA ALA A 4 29.74 -39.26 17.68
C ALA A 4 29.36 -37.88 17.10
N SER A 5 28.80 -37.86 15.89
CA SER A 5 28.53 -36.65 15.12
C SER A 5 27.33 -35.85 15.64
N ARG A 6 27.53 -34.55 15.95
CA ARG A 6 26.43 -33.58 16.08
C ARG A 6 25.84 -33.29 14.70
N VAL A 7 24.57 -33.66 14.49
CA VAL A 7 23.81 -33.31 13.27
C VAL A 7 23.40 -31.82 13.33
N GLY A 8 23.55 -31.09 12.22
CA GLY A 8 23.38 -29.64 12.19
C GLY A 8 22.49 -29.10 11.06
N SER A 9 22.26 -27.79 11.10
CA SER A 9 21.62 -26.91 10.08
C SER A 9 20.23 -27.28 9.53
N SER A 10 19.38 -26.25 9.40
CA SER A 10 18.00 -26.30 8.90
C SER A 10 17.88 -26.26 7.37
N SER A 11 18.73 -26.99 6.64
CA SER A 11 18.53 -27.21 5.19
C SER A 11 17.37 -28.18 4.95
N TYR A 12 16.50 -27.90 3.97
CA TYR A 12 15.38 -28.75 3.55
C TYR A 12 15.40 -28.92 2.03
N ASP A 13 14.93 -30.06 1.52
CA ASP A 13 14.91 -30.39 0.09
C ASP A 13 13.78 -29.65 -0.64
N TYR A 14 12.57 -29.64 -0.06
CA TYR A 14 11.35 -29.09 -0.66
C TYR A 14 10.48 -28.34 0.36
N SER A 15 9.72 -27.34 -0.10
CA SER A 15 8.75 -26.58 0.69
C SER A 15 7.34 -26.77 0.12
N PHE A 16 6.34 -27.05 0.96
CA PHE A 16 4.95 -27.25 0.53
C PHE A 16 3.98 -26.41 1.36
N LYS A 17 3.03 -25.75 0.69
CA LYS A 17 1.88 -25.08 1.31
C LYS A 17 0.71 -26.06 1.44
N VAL A 18 0.17 -26.24 2.63
CA VAL A 18 -1.01 -27.08 2.90
C VAL A 18 -2.12 -26.26 3.54
N LEU A 19 -3.37 -26.47 3.13
CA LEU A 19 -4.55 -25.78 3.66
C LEU A 19 -5.53 -26.77 4.32
N LEU A 20 -6.03 -26.45 5.50
CA LEU A 20 -7.07 -27.20 6.23
C LEU A 20 -8.41 -26.46 6.11
N ILE A 21 -9.42 -27.08 5.48
CA ILE A 21 -10.76 -26.51 5.28
C ILE A 21 -11.86 -27.45 5.81
N GLY A 22 -13.07 -26.92 5.95
CA GLY A 22 -14.22 -27.62 6.51
C GLY A 22 -14.89 -26.84 7.65
N ASP A 23 -16.09 -27.26 8.04
CA ASP A 23 -16.95 -26.53 8.98
C ASP A 23 -16.30 -26.21 10.34
N SER A 24 -16.87 -25.25 11.05
CA SER A 24 -16.45 -24.91 12.40
C SER A 24 -16.60 -26.10 13.35
N ALA A 25 -15.69 -26.18 14.32
CA ALA A 25 -15.61 -27.24 15.33
C ALA A 25 -15.47 -28.69 14.81
N VAL A 26 -15.15 -28.94 13.53
CA VAL A 26 -14.78 -30.29 13.04
C VAL A 26 -13.42 -30.76 13.58
N GLY A 27 -12.60 -29.85 14.12
CA GLY A 27 -11.32 -30.14 14.78
C GLY A 27 -10.08 -29.97 13.92
N LYS A 28 -10.10 -29.06 12.93
CA LYS A 28 -8.96 -28.72 12.06
C LYS A 28 -7.72 -28.28 12.84
N SER A 29 -7.89 -27.30 13.73
CA SER A 29 -6.86 -26.81 14.65
C SER A 29 -6.36 -27.91 15.59
N SER A 30 -7.25 -28.78 16.05
CA SER A 30 -6.89 -29.94 16.86
C SER A 30 -6.05 -30.96 16.08
N LEU A 31 -6.35 -31.23 14.81
CA LEU A 31 -5.52 -32.06 13.92
C LEU A 31 -4.13 -31.45 13.72
N LEU A 32 -4.05 -30.13 13.46
CA LEU A 32 -2.79 -29.42 13.30
C LEU A 32 -1.92 -29.47 14.57
N LEU A 33 -2.50 -29.16 15.73
CA LEU A 33 -1.80 -29.19 17.01
C LEU A 33 -1.40 -30.62 17.42
N SER A 34 -2.25 -31.61 17.15
CA SER A 34 -1.97 -33.04 17.37
C SER A 34 -0.82 -33.54 16.48
N PHE A 35 -0.76 -33.06 15.23
CA PHE A 35 0.36 -33.31 14.32
C PHE A 35 1.67 -32.65 14.80
N ILE A 36 1.62 -31.41 15.29
CA ILE A 36 2.84 -30.66 15.69
C ILE A 36 3.39 -31.10 17.04
N SER A 37 2.52 -31.40 18.02
CA SER A 37 2.91 -31.54 19.42
C SER A 37 3.33 -32.97 19.78
N ASN A 38 4.38 -33.12 20.59
CA ASN A 38 4.82 -34.43 21.11
C ASN A 38 4.19 -34.83 22.47
N SER A 39 3.27 -34.03 23.03
CA SER A 39 2.66 -34.23 24.36
C SER A 39 1.13 -34.31 24.32
N ASN A 40 0.52 -35.03 25.27
CA ASN A 40 -0.92 -35.38 25.27
C ASN A 40 -1.87 -34.30 25.83
N SER A 41 -1.42 -33.06 26.02
CA SER A 41 -2.23 -31.98 26.58
C SER A 41 -3.01 -31.23 25.49
N ILE A 42 -4.12 -31.80 25.02
CA ILE A 42 -5.11 -31.12 24.17
C ILE A 42 -6.38 -30.88 25.00
N HIS A 43 -6.33 -29.87 25.87
CA HIS A 43 -7.48 -29.41 26.66
C HIS A 43 -7.60 -27.89 26.57
N ASP A 44 -8.84 -27.40 26.43
CA ASP A 44 -9.24 -26.02 26.14
C ASP A 44 -8.54 -25.33 24.96
N LEU A 45 -9.08 -25.62 23.77
CA LEU A 45 -8.93 -24.77 22.58
C LEU A 45 -10.18 -23.92 22.44
N SER A 46 -10.02 -22.59 22.50
CA SER A 46 -11.05 -21.65 22.05
C SER A 46 -11.34 -21.83 20.56
N PRO A 47 -12.54 -21.49 20.06
CA PRO A 47 -12.81 -21.47 18.62
C PRO A 47 -11.79 -20.60 17.89
N THR A 48 -11.22 -21.12 16.80
CA THR A 48 -10.29 -20.37 15.94
C THR A 48 -11.03 -19.21 15.28
N ILE A 49 -10.52 -17.99 15.45
CA ILE A 49 -11.06 -16.77 14.83
C ILE A 49 -10.08 -16.39 13.71
N GLY A 50 -10.54 -16.34 12.47
CA GLY A 50 -9.69 -16.11 11.30
C GLY A 50 -8.92 -17.36 10.83
N VAL A 51 -7.65 -17.18 10.49
CA VAL A 51 -6.76 -18.25 9.98
C VAL A 51 -5.42 -18.20 10.72
N ASP A 52 -4.99 -19.33 11.28
CA ASP A 52 -3.67 -19.51 11.87
C ASP A 52 -2.73 -20.23 10.88
N PHE A 53 -1.42 -20.02 11.00
CA PHE A 53 -0.44 -20.79 10.25
C PHE A 53 0.68 -21.36 11.13
N LYS A 54 1.21 -22.51 10.73
CA LYS A 54 2.30 -23.20 11.44
C LYS A 54 3.28 -23.82 10.44
N ILE A 55 4.57 -23.82 10.80
CA ILE A 55 5.63 -24.44 10.01
C ILE A 55 6.13 -25.69 10.73
N LYS A 56 6.10 -26.85 10.07
CA LYS A 56 6.71 -28.09 10.58
C LYS A 56 7.72 -28.65 9.57
N PHE A 57 8.90 -28.98 10.08
CA PHE A 57 9.92 -29.73 9.34
C PHE A 57 9.84 -31.21 9.70
N PHE A 58 9.79 -32.10 8.71
CA PHE A 58 9.88 -33.55 8.91
C PHE A 58 10.42 -34.24 7.66
N THR A 59 10.73 -35.54 7.77
CA THR A 59 11.37 -36.30 6.69
C THR A 59 10.39 -37.33 6.12
N VAL A 60 10.26 -37.36 4.79
CA VAL A 60 9.35 -38.24 4.04
C VAL A 60 10.11 -38.76 2.82
N ALA A 61 10.07 -40.07 2.55
CA ALA A 61 10.80 -40.70 1.43
C ALA A 61 12.30 -40.32 1.34
N GLY A 62 12.96 -40.12 2.50
CA GLY A 62 14.37 -39.68 2.56
C GLY A 62 14.61 -38.19 2.22
N LYS A 63 13.55 -37.41 2.01
CA LYS A 63 13.57 -35.96 1.75
C LYS A 63 13.10 -35.19 2.97
N ARG A 64 13.84 -34.13 3.35
CA ARG A 64 13.47 -33.24 4.44
C ARG A 64 12.57 -32.13 3.91
N LEU A 65 11.32 -32.12 4.35
CA LEU A 65 10.29 -31.20 3.89
C LEU A 65 10.11 -30.05 4.90
N LYS A 66 9.79 -28.86 4.38
CA LYS A 66 9.17 -27.76 5.12
C LYS A 66 7.70 -27.72 4.75
N LEU A 67 6.79 -28.04 5.67
CA LEU A 67 5.36 -27.80 5.47
C LEU A 67 4.95 -26.49 6.15
N THR A 68 4.35 -25.60 5.38
CA THR A 68 3.62 -24.43 5.88
C THR A 68 2.13 -24.75 5.82
N ILE A 69 1.52 -24.96 6.99
CA ILE A 69 0.12 -25.41 7.12
C ILE A 69 -0.73 -24.23 7.57
N TRP A 70 -1.82 -23.98 6.86
CA TRP A 70 -2.82 -22.94 7.13
C TRP A 70 -4.10 -23.58 7.67
N ASP A 71 -4.62 -23.07 8.77
CA ASP A 71 -5.76 -23.62 9.52
C ASP A 71 -6.87 -22.58 9.69
N THR A 72 -8.06 -22.86 9.17
CA THR A 72 -9.16 -21.88 9.11
C THR A 72 -10.22 -22.06 10.21
N ALA A 73 -10.98 -21.01 10.52
CA ALA A 73 -12.07 -21.05 11.49
C ALA A 73 -13.22 -22.02 11.13
N GLY A 74 -13.50 -22.23 9.84
CA GLY A 74 -14.68 -22.95 9.36
C GLY A 74 -16.00 -22.19 9.50
N GLN A 75 -15.96 -20.86 9.66
CA GLN A 75 -17.15 -19.96 9.67
C GLN A 75 -17.08 -18.89 8.57
N GLU A 76 -15.99 -18.84 7.84
CA GLU A 76 -15.75 -17.97 6.69
C GLU A 76 -16.75 -18.26 5.55
N ARG A 77 -17.91 -17.60 5.58
CA ARG A 77 -18.95 -17.65 4.52
C ARG A 77 -18.95 -16.41 3.61
N PHE A 78 -17.85 -15.64 3.60
CA PHE A 78 -17.73 -14.37 2.87
C PHE A 78 -16.49 -14.38 1.95
N GLY A 79 -16.72 -14.46 0.64
CA GLY A 79 -15.74 -14.97 -0.35
C GLY A 79 -14.43 -14.21 -0.56
N THR A 80 -14.31 -12.96 -0.11
CA THR A 80 -13.18 -12.09 -0.50
C THR A 80 -11.88 -12.37 0.25
N VAL A 81 -11.94 -12.71 1.54
CA VAL A 81 -10.76 -13.06 2.36
C VAL A 81 -10.24 -14.46 2.00
N ILE A 82 -11.16 -15.33 1.59
CA ILE A 82 -11.01 -16.78 1.47
C ILE A 82 -10.08 -17.20 0.33
N SER A 83 -10.19 -16.56 -0.84
CA SER A 83 -9.50 -16.99 -2.07
C SER A 83 -7.96 -16.96 -1.98
N SER A 84 -7.40 -16.06 -1.18
CA SER A 84 -5.96 -15.89 -0.97
C SER A 84 -5.29 -17.14 -0.38
N TYR A 85 -6.00 -17.89 0.46
CA TYR A 85 -5.44 -19.08 1.13
C TYR A 85 -5.30 -20.26 0.16
N TYR A 86 -6.25 -20.43 -0.77
CA TYR A 86 -6.23 -21.49 -1.79
C TYR A 86 -5.13 -21.29 -2.85
N ARG A 87 -4.75 -20.03 -3.15
CA ARG A 87 -3.70 -19.70 -4.13
C ARG A 87 -2.36 -20.36 -3.76
N GLY A 88 -1.81 -21.14 -4.69
CA GLY A 88 -0.53 -21.84 -4.51
C GLY A 88 -0.53 -22.96 -3.45
N ALA A 89 -1.70 -23.43 -2.98
CA ALA A 89 -1.77 -24.62 -2.14
C ALA A 89 -1.23 -25.84 -2.92
N HIS A 90 -0.32 -26.60 -2.30
CA HIS A 90 0.21 -27.85 -2.86
C HIS A 90 -0.63 -29.05 -2.40
N GLY A 91 -1.17 -28.97 -1.17
CA GLY A 91 -2.11 -29.94 -0.62
C GLY A 91 -3.29 -29.27 0.07
N ILE A 92 -4.46 -29.92 0.03
CA ILE A 92 -5.68 -29.45 0.68
C ILE A 92 -6.29 -30.60 1.49
N ILE A 93 -6.57 -30.34 2.77
CA ILE A 93 -7.17 -31.28 3.71
C ILE A 93 -8.60 -30.83 3.99
N LEU A 94 -9.58 -31.60 3.52
CA LEU A 94 -11.01 -31.36 3.77
C LEU A 94 -11.44 -32.16 4.99
N VAL A 95 -11.84 -31.49 6.07
CA VAL A 95 -12.14 -32.14 7.36
C VAL A 95 -13.63 -32.08 7.66
N TYR A 96 -14.23 -33.24 7.97
CA TYR A 96 -15.56 -33.33 8.57
C TYR A 96 -15.51 -34.03 9.93
N ASP A 97 -16.63 -33.94 10.65
CA ASP A 97 -16.82 -34.55 11.96
C ASP A 97 -17.69 -35.81 11.80
N VAL A 98 -17.16 -37.00 12.13
CA VAL A 98 -17.90 -38.26 11.90
C VAL A 98 -19.19 -38.37 12.70
N THR A 99 -19.38 -37.55 13.75
CA THR A 99 -20.63 -37.50 14.53
C THR A 99 -21.62 -36.44 14.04
N ARG A 100 -21.24 -35.58 13.08
CA ARG A 100 -22.10 -34.52 12.54
C ARG A 100 -22.26 -34.60 11.02
N ARG A 101 -23.31 -35.30 10.60
CA ARG A 101 -23.75 -35.47 9.20
C ARG A 101 -23.68 -34.20 8.35
N GLU A 102 -24.16 -33.08 8.89
CA GLU A 102 -24.20 -31.78 8.21
C GLU A 102 -22.81 -31.36 7.69
N THR A 103 -21.77 -31.56 8.52
CA THR A 103 -20.39 -31.17 8.17
C THR A 103 -19.84 -31.99 7.01
N PHE A 104 -20.32 -33.23 6.82
CA PHE A 104 -19.98 -34.07 5.67
C PHE A 104 -20.70 -33.60 4.40
N THR A 105 -21.98 -33.26 4.48
CA THR A 105 -22.74 -32.71 3.35
C THR A 105 -22.16 -31.37 2.89
N ASN A 106 -21.82 -30.48 3.82
CA ASN A 106 -21.22 -29.17 3.54
C ASN A 106 -19.85 -29.27 2.84
N LEU A 107 -19.09 -30.35 3.04
CA LEU A 107 -17.85 -30.57 2.28
C LEU A 107 -18.08 -30.66 0.77
N ILE A 108 -19.22 -31.19 0.34
CA ILE A 108 -19.61 -31.29 -1.07
C ILE A 108 -20.20 -29.97 -1.55
N ASP A 109 -21.17 -29.45 -0.80
CA ASP A 109 -22.00 -28.35 -1.26
C ASP A 109 -21.34 -26.98 -1.16
N ILE A 110 -20.31 -26.83 -0.32
CA ILE A 110 -19.60 -25.58 -0.06
C ILE A 110 -18.11 -25.78 -0.34
N TRP A 111 -17.41 -26.56 0.49
CA TRP A 111 -15.94 -26.55 0.53
C TRP A 111 -15.29 -27.12 -0.74
N ALA A 112 -15.86 -28.14 -1.38
CA ALA A 112 -15.35 -28.65 -2.66
C ALA A 112 -15.49 -27.61 -3.79
N LYS A 113 -16.59 -26.84 -3.81
CA LYS A 113 -16.82 -25.77 -4.80
C LYS A 113 -15.86 -24.59 -4.58
N GLU A 114 -15.53 -24.26 -3.33
CA GLU A 114 -14.49 -23.26 -3.04
C GLU A 114 -13.10 -23.69 -3.53
N VAL A 115 -12.73 -24.97 -3.33
CA VAL A 115 -11.47 -25.53 -3.86
C VAL A 115 -11.43 -25.40 -5.39
N GLU A 116 -12.53 -25.66 -6.07
CA GLU A 116 -12.62 -25.56 -7.54
C GLU A 116 -12.60 -24.09 -8.03
N LEU A 117 -13.21 -23.18 -7.28
CA LEU A 117 -13.32 -21.76 -7.65
C LEU A 117 -12.04 -20.95 -7.37
N TYR A 118 -11.32 -21.27 -6.28
CA TYR A 118 -10.21 -20.44 -5.78
C TYR A 118 -8.81 -21.08 -5.87
N SER A 119 -8.70 -22.40 -6.12
CA SER A 119 -7.37 -23.02 -6.25
C SER A 119 -6.72 -22.68 -7.58
N THR A 120 -5.66 -21.89 -7.55
CA THR A 120 -4.82 -21.58 -8.72
C THR A 120 -3.87 -22.72 -9.09
N ASN A 121 -3.93 -23.86 -8.38
CA ASN A 121 -3.07 -25.01 -8.60
C ASN A 121 -3.93 -26.25 -8.83
N HIS A 122 -4.26 -26.53 -10.10
CA HIS A 122 -5.14 -27.64 -10.46
C HIS A 122 -4.53 -29.02 -10.17
N ASP A 123 -3.21 -29.13 -10.02
CA ASP A 123 -2.49 -30.35 -9.62
C ASP A 123 -2.46 -30.57 -8.09
N SER A 124 -3.05 -29.66 -7.29
CA SER A 124 -3.06 -29.75 -5.83
C SER A 124 -3.67 -31.05 -5.31
N ILE A 125 -2.93 -31.74 -4.42
CA ILE A 125 -3.37 -33.03 -3.87
C ILE A 125 -4.42 -32.80 -2.79
N LYS A 126 -5.57 -33.47 -2.91
CA LYS A 126 -6.69 -33.36 -1.97
C LYS A 126 -6.79 -34.61 -1.10
N ILE A 127 -7.05 -34.45 0.19
CA ILE A 127 -7.37 -35.54 1.12
C ILE A 127 -8.62 -35.20 1.93
N LEU A 128 -9.57 -36.13 1.96
CA LEU A 128 -10.77 -36.10 2.78
C LEU A 128 -10.49 -36.79 4.12
N VAL A 129 -10.81 -36.10 5.22
CA VAL A 129 -10.54 -36.56 6.59
C VAL A 129 -11.82 -36.60 7.41
N GLY A 130 -12.25 -37.81 7.79
CA GLY A 130 -13.27 -38.01 8.82
C GLY A 130 -12.62 -37.93 10.21
N ASN A 131 -12.83 -36.85 10.94
CA ASN A 131 -12.23 -36.63 12.25
C ASN A 131 -13.18 -37.04 13.40
N LYS A 132 -12.59 -37.30 14.59
CA LYS A 132 -13.26 -37.69 15.85
C LYS A 132 -13.77 -39.14 15.91
N VAL A 133 -13.07 -40.09 15.28
CA VAL A 133 -13.41 -41.53 15.40
C VAL A 133 -13.31 -42.10 16.81
N ASP A 134 -12.73 -41.36 17.77
CA ASP A 134 -12.80 -41.69 19.20
C ASP A 134 -14.23 -41.62 19.80
N LYS A 135 -15.20 -41.14 19.02
CA LYS A 135 -16.64 -41.07 19.35
C LYS A 135 -17.48 -42.05 18.53
N GLU A 136 -17.02 -43.28 18.32
CA GLU A 136 -17.67 -44.29 17.48
C GLU A 136 -19.17 -44.53 17.83
N SER A 137 -19.56 -44.43 19.10
CA SER A 137 -20.96 -44.55 19.54
C SER A 137 -21.88 -43.39 19.12
N GLU A 138 -21.31 -42.26 18.68
CA GLU A 138 -22.02 -41.07 18.18
C GLU A 138 -21.93 -40.95 16.66
N ARG A 139 -21.39 -41.95 15.95
CA ARG A 139 -21.12 -41.89 14.50
C ARG A 139 -22.40 -41.68 13.69
N ALA A 140 -22.40 -40.62 12.87
CA ALA A 140 -23.46 -40.26 11.92
C ALA A 140 -23.02 -40.40 10.44
N VAL A 141 -21.74 -40.69 10.20
CA VAL A 141 -21.16 -40.92 8.86
C VAL A 141 -20.38 -42.24 8.89
N SER A 142 -20.79 -43.20 8.07
CA SER A 142 -20.07 -44.47 7.93
C SER A 142 -18.75 -44.28 7.17
N LYS A 143 -17.81 -45.20 7.39
CA LYS A 143 -16.50 -45.17 6.73
C LYS A 143 -16.63 -45.41 5.22
N GLU A 144 -17.61 -46.22 4.85
CA GLU A 144 -17.98 -46.58 3.48
C GLU A 144 -18.47 -45.35 2.71
N GLU A 145 -19.28 -44.49 3.33
CA GLU A 145 -19.71 -43.21 2.73
C GLU A 145 -18.56 -42.24 2.53
N GLY A 146 -17.66 -42.11 3.51
CA GLY A 146 -16.46 -41.27 3.38
C GLY A 146 -15.55 -41.75 2.26
N MET A 147 -15.35 -43.06 2.15
CA MET A 147 -14.58 -43.66 1.07
C MET A 147 -15.26 -43.49 -0.30
N ALA A 148 -16.58 -43.63 -0.40
CA ALA A 148 -17.34 -43.41 -1.62
C ALA A 148 -17.25 -41.94 -2.09
N LEU A 149 -17.36 -40.97 -1.18
CA LEU A 149 -17.23 -39.56 -1.51
C LEU A 149 -15.82 -39.21 -2.00
N ALA A 150 -14.79 -39.76 -1.37
CA ALA A 150 -13.41 -39.54 -1.80
C ALA A 150 -13.13 -40.11 -3.19
N GLN A 151 -13.69 -41.28 -3.52
CA GLN A 151 -13.63 -41.86 -4.86
C GLN A 151 -14.33 -40.96 -5.90
N GLN A 152 -15.50 -40.42 -5.57
CA GLN A 152 -16.25 -39.51 -6.44
C GLN A 152 -15.45 -38.23 -6.76
N HIS A 153 -14.81 -37.61 -5.77
CA HIS A 153 -14.03 -36.37 -5.95
C HIS A 153 -12.53 -36.59 -6.22
N ARG A 154 -12.10 -37.84 -6.46
CA ARG A 154 -10.71 -38.23 -6.77
C ARG A 154 -9.68 -37.75 -5.73
N CYS A 155 -10.05 -37.72 -4.46
CA CYS A 155 -9.16 -37.37 -3.36
C CYS A 155 -8.75 -38.61 -2.54
N LEU A 156 -7.71 -38.47 -1.74
CA LEU A 156 -7.34 -39.49 -0.74
C LEU A 156 -8.40 -39.53 0.37
N PHE A 157 -8.52 -40.65 1.08
CA PHE A 157 -9.41 -40.77 2.25
C PHE A 157 -8.66 -41.32 3.45
N LEU A 158 -8.87 -40.72 4.62
CA LEU A 158 -8.41 -41.27 5.90
C LEU A 158 -9.36 -40.88 7.02
N GLU A 159 -9.58 -41.76 7.99
CA GLU A 159 -10.27 -41.41 9.23
C GLU A 159 -9.25 -41.16 10.34
N CYS A 160 -9.42 -40.09 11.11
CA CYS A 160 -8.47 -39.65 12.13
C CYS A 160 -9.18 -39.37 13.46
N SER A 161 -8.42 -39.39 14.55
CA SER A 161 -8.80 -38.70 15.78
C SER A 161 -7.66 -37.77 16.21
N ALA A 162 -7.92 -36.46 16.15
CA ALA A 162 -7.03 -35.46 16.73
C ALA A 162 -6.71 -35.73 18.21
N LYS A 163 -7.65 -36.34 18.96
CA LYS A 163 -7.57 -36.57 20.40
C LYS A 163 -6.72 -37.79 20.76
N THR A 164 -6.94 -38.94 20.11
CA THR A 164 -6.13 -40.16 20.35
C THR A 164 -4.85 -40.18 19.51
N ARG A 165 -4.69 -39.22 18.58
CA ARG A 165 -3.63 -39.13 17.56
C ARG A 165 -3.72 -40.21 16.48
N GLU A 166 -4.78 -41.00 16.46
CA GLU A 166 -5.02 -42.04 15.46
C GLU A 166 -5.01 -41.45 14.05
N ASN A 167 -4.16 -42.02 13.20
CA ASN A 167 -3.93 -41.67 11.78
C ASN A 167 -3.52 -40.23 11.48
N VAL A 168 -3.39 -39.34 12.47
CA VAL A 168 -3.03 -37.92 12.28
C VAL A 168 -1.67 -37.76 11.59
N GLN A 169 -0.62 -38.44 12.08
CA GLN A 169 0.70 -38.38 11.45
C GLN A 169 0.70 -39.05 10.06
N GLN A 170 -0.14 -40.07 9.84
CA GLN A 170 -0.30 -40.70 8.53
C GLN A 170 -0.96 -39.74 7.52
N CYS A 171 -2.01 -39.01 7.91
CA CYS A 171 -2.71 -38.05 7.05
C CYS A 171 -1.74 -37.07 6.36
N PHE A 172 -0.86 -36.44 7.14
CA PHE A 172 0.12 -35.49 6.61
C PHE A 172 1.29 -36.17 5.90
N ASN A 173 1.67 -37.39 6.27
CA ASN A 173 2.67 -38.18 5.55
C ASN A 173 2.18 -38.56 4.15
N ASP A 174 0.99 -39.14 4.04
CA ASP A 174 0.42 -39.65 2.79
C ASP A 174 0.12 -38.51 1.81
N LEU A 175 -0.39 -37.38 2.31
CA LEU A 175 -0.52 -36.14 1.54
C LEU A 175 0.84 -35.66 1.02
N SER A 176 1.87 -35.60 1.87
CA SER A 176 3.20 -35.12 1.49
C SER A 176 3.91 -36.05 0.50
N LEU A 177 3.71 -37.37 0.64
CA LEU A 177 4.17 -38.37 -0.32
C LEU A 177 3.53 -38.13 -1.70
N LYS A 178 2.21 -37.89 -1.75
CA LYS A 178 1.52 -37.65 -3.01
C LYS A 178 1.88 -36.30 -3.65
N ILE A 179 2.15 -35.27 -2.85
CA ILE A 179 2.72 -34.01 -3.37
C ILE A 179 4.12 -34.25 -3.95
N LEU A 180 4.95 -35.05 -3.27
CA LEU A 180 6.27 -35.44 -3.80
C LEU A 180 6.18 -36.24 -5.10
N ASP A 181 5.14 -37.06 -5.31
CA ASP A 181 4.97 -37.84 -6.54
C ASP A 181 4.77 -36.94 -7.78
N VAL A 182 4.16 -35.76 -7.64
CA VAL A 182 3.88 -34.83 -8.76
C VAL A 182 5.09 -33.95 -9.07
N PRO A 183 5.73 -34.07 -10.25
CA PRO A 183 6.96 -33.32 -10.56
C PRO A 183 6.76 -31.79 -10.58
N GLY A 184 5.58 -31.31 -10.99
CA GLY A 184 5.23 -29.88 -11.05
C GLY A 184 5.09 -29.20 -9.69
N LEU A 185 4.95 -29.97 -8.59
CA LEU A 185 4.81 -29.43 -7.22
C LEU A 185 6.14 -29.37 -6.46
N ARG A 186 7.28 -29.68 -7.10
CA ARG A 186 8.59 -29.86 -6.44
C ARG A 186 9.44 -28.57 -6.41
N GLU A 187 9.06 -27.61 -5.58
CA GLU A 187 9.86 -26.39 -5.37
C GLU A 187 11.09 -26.66 -4.48
N LYS A 188 12.31 -26.39 -4.98
CA LYS A 188 13.59 -26.69 -4.28
C LYS A 188 13.92 -25.67 -3.19
N GLY A 189 14.20 -26.15 -1.97
CA GLY A 189 14.70 -25.34 -0.85
C GLY A 189 16.15 -24.85 -1.05
N SER A 190 16.48 -23.68 -0.50
CA SER A 190 17.74 -22.99 -0.80
C SER A 190 18.95 -23.50 0.00
N LEU A 191 20.10 -23.56 -0.68
CA LEU A 191 21.45 -23.67 -0.10
C LEU A 191 22.08 -22.29 0.19
N ALA A 192 21.29 -21.21 0.13
CA ALA A 192 21.74 -19.84 0.31
C ALA A 192 21.31 -19.28 1.68
N VAL A 193 22.02 -18.25 2.16
CA VAL A 193 21.85 -17.59 3.47
C VAL A 193 22.38 -18.41 4.67
N ARG A 194 23.71 -18.58 4.72
CA ARG A 194 24.45 -18.71 5.99
C ARG A 194 25.25 -17.43 6.24
N ARG A 195 24.73 -16.53 7.08
CA ARG A 195 25.44 -15.76 8.14
C ARG A 195 24.62 -14.54 8.59
N GLN A 196 23.79 -14.73 9.61
CA GLN A 196 23.64 -13.80 10.74
C GLN A 196 22.91 -14.55 11.85
N ASN A 197 23.67 -15.08 12.82
CA ASN A 197 23.14 -15.74 14.01
C ASN A 197 23.89 -15.21 15.23
N GLN A 198 23.43 -14.08 15.77
CA GLN A 198 23.66 -13.71 17.17
C GLN A 198 22.75 -12.55 17.60
N LYS A 199 21.53 -12.89 18.04
CA LYS A 199 20.79 -12.19 19.11
C LYS A 199 19.49 -12.94 19.44
N GLN A 200 19.60 -13.94 20.31
CA GLN A 200 18.48 -14.35 21.16
C GLN A 200 19.03 -14.89 22.48
N LEU A 201 19.10 -14.00 23.47
CA LEU A 201 19.30 -14.31 24.89
C LEU A 201 18.72 -13.14 25.68
N TYR A 202 17.39 -13.11 25.85
CA TYR A 202 16.74 -12.32 26.90
C TYR A 202 15.31 -12.81 27.19
N GLU A 203 15.22 -13.92 27.92
CA GLU A 203 14.01 -14.27 28.70
C GLU A 203 14.42 -14.90 30.03
N THR A 204 14.78 -14.08 31.03
CA THR A 204 14.61 -14.44 32.45
C THR A 204 14.59 -13.19 33.32
N SER A 205 13.47 -12.94 34.02
CA SER A 205 13.39 -12.37 35.39
C SER A 205 12.07 -11.64 35.64
N GLN A 206 10.99 -12.38 35.91
CA GLN A 206 9.86 -11.83 36.67
C GLN A 206 10.13 -11.94 38.18
N ARG A 207 10.25 -10.80 38.86
CA ARG A 207 9.89 -10.52 40.26
C ARG A 207 9.65 -9.01 40.33
N GLY A 208 8.61 -8.44 40.92
CA GLY A 208 7.51 -9.00 41.73
C GLY A 208 7.32 -8.12 42.98
N PHE A 209 6.19 -7.43 43.12
CA PHE A 209 5.82 -6.71 44.35
C PHE A 209 4.30 -6.71 44.57
N VAL A 210 3.91 -6.70 45.84
CA VAL A 210 2.54 -6.95 46.34
C VAL A 210 1.90 -5.64 46.82
N ALA A 211 0.59 -5.48 46.62
CA ALA A 211 -0.24 -4.50 47.32
C ALA A 211 -1.60 -5.13 47.74
N PRO A 212 -2.21 -4.72 48.88
CA PRO A 212 -3.20 -5.55 49.59
C PRO A 212 -4.69 -5.17 49.35
N GLN A 213 -5.56 -5.87 50.10
CA GLN A 213 -7.01 -6.03 49.89
C GLN A 213 -7.92 -4.85 50.28
N LEU A 214 -8.96 -4.66 49.45
CA LEU A 214 -10.40 -4.59 49.78
C LEU A 214 -10.92 -3.68 50.93
N LYS A 215 -11.90 -2.82 50.64
CA LYS A 215 -13.15 -2.65 51.44
C LYS A 215 -14.25 -1.82 50.74
N HIS A 216 -15.40 -2.48 50.51
CA HIS A 216 -16.80 -2.01 50.46
C HIS A 216 -17.17 -0.62 49.90
N ALA A 217 -17.98 -0.62 48.83
CA ALA A 217 -19.27 0.09 48.79
C ALA A 217 -20.21 -0.63 47.81
N ILE A 218 -21.42 -1.00 48.26
CA ILE A 218 -22.46 -1.58 47.40
C ILE A 218 -23.33 -0.44 46.88
N CYS A 219 -23.45 -0.29 45.57
CA CYS A 219 -24.50 0.52 44.95
C CYS A 219 -25.02 -0.20 43.70
N ALA A 220 -26.32 -0.47 43.66
CA ALA A 220 -26.94 -1.22 42.58
C ALA A 220 -27.10 -0.34 41.34
N ILE A 221 -26.53 -0.76 40.21
CA ILE A 221 -26.78 -0.16 38.89
C ILE A 221 -27.29 -1.26 37.97
N LEU A 222 -28.39 -0.96 37.26
CA LEU A 222 -29.02 -1.83 36.29
C LEU A 222 -28.06 -2.11 35.12
N VAL A 223 -27.67 -3.38 34.94
CA VAL A 223 -26.86 -3.80 33.80
C VAL A 223 -27.76 -4.02 32.59
N LEU A 224 -27.83 -3.02 31.71
CA LEU A 224 -28.17 -3.24 30.30
C LEU A 224 -27.02 -4.04 29.66
N PRO A 225 -27.30 -5.11 28.88
CA PRO A 225 -26.26 -5.84 28.18
C PRO A 225 -25.75 -5.01 27.01
N PHE A 226 -24.66 -4.28 27.22
CA PHE A 226 -23.88 -3.73 26.11
C PHE A 226 -23.30 -4.89 25.30
N LEU A 227 -23.79 -5.05 24.08
CA LEU A 227 -23.12 -5.82 23.03
C LEU A 227 -21.79 -5.12 22.71
N VAL A 228 -20.73 -5.51 23.41
CA VAL A 228 -19.36 -5.12 23.08
C VAL A 228 -18.96 -5.92 21.84
N THR A 229 -19.19 -5.34 20.66
CA THR A 229 -18.52 -5.77 19.44
C THR A 229 -17.04 -5.47 19.58
N THR A 230 -16.24 -6.49 19.91
CA THR A 230 -14.78 -6.38 19.88
C THR A 230 -14.32 -6.23 18.44
N ALA A 231 -14.12 -5.00 17.99
CA ALA A 231 -13.38 -4.73 16.78
C ALA A 231 -11.96 -5.31 16.96
N THR A 232 -11.63 -6.32 16.17
CA THR A 232 -10.30 -6.91 16.15
C THR A 232 -9.52 -6.21 15.04
N SER A 233 -8.40 -5.59 15.42
CA SER A 233 -7.39 -5.12 14.47
C SER A 233 -6.72 -6.35 13.86
N ALA A 234 -6.62 -6.42 12.53
CA ALA A 234 -5.90 -7.48 11.85
C ALA A 234 -4.47 -7.03 11.48
N ASP A 235 -3.52 -7.96 11.56
CA ASP A 235 -2.15 -7.75 11.07
C ASP A 235 -2.05 -8.27 9.62
N ILE A 236 -1.85 -7.36 8.67
CA ILE A 236 -1.78 -7.64 7.22
C ILE A 236 -0.31 -7.69 6.79
N PHE A 237 0.19 -8.86 6.41
CA PHE A 237 1.58 -9.05 5.96
C PHE A 237 1.67 -9.14 4.43
N LEU A 238 2.50 -8.29 3.83
CA LEU A 238 2.72 -8.19 2.39
C LEU A 238 4.22 -8.25 2.06
N ASP A 239 4.64 -9.25 1.30
CA ASP A 239 5.98 -9.30 0.68
C ASP A 239 5.92 -8.64 -0.71
N TRP A 240 6.73 -7.61 -0.93
CA TRP A 240 6.78 -6.84 -2.17
C TRP A 240 8.15 -6.96 -2.84
N HIS A 241 8.23 -7.74 -3.91
CA HIS A 241 9.41 -7.84 -4.76
C HIS A 241 9.37 -6.76 -5.84
N VAL A 242 10.23 -5.75 -5.70
CA VAL A 242 10.31 -4.62 -6.63
C VAL A 242 11.39 -4.88 -7.65
N SER A 243 11.06 -4.88 -8.94
CA SER A 243 12.00 -5.27 -10.01
C SER A 243 11.65 -4.61 -11.35
N ILE A 244 12.62 -4.53 -12.25
CA ILE A 244 12.39 -4.02 -13.62
C ILE A 244 11.88 -5.17 -14.51
N ASP A 245 10.67 -5.01 -15.06
CA ASP A 245 10.11 -5.90 -16.09
C ASP A 245 10.37 -5.31 -17.49
N PHE A 246 11.06 -6.08 -18.32
CA PHE A 246 11.43 -5.73 -19.70
C PHE A 246 10.42 -6.20 -20.77
N ASN A 247 9.38 -6.94 -20.37
CA ASN A 247 8.31 -7.45 -21.23
C ASN A 247 7.08 -6.54 -21.17
N LEU A 248 6.74 -6.02 -19.99
CA LEU A 248 5.65 -5.05 -19.80
C LEU A 248 6.01 -3.70 -20.42
N LYS A 249 5.22 -3.27 -21.41
CA LYS A 249 5.54 -2.13 -22.30
C LYS A 249 4.34 -1.18 -22.47
N PRO A 250 3.96 -0.42 -21.42
CA PRO A 250 2.72 0.36 -21.42
C PRO A 250 2.64 1.43 -22.51
N VAL A 251 3.77 1.93 -23.04
CA VAL A 251 3.78 3.11 -23.93
C VAL A 251 4.62 2.98 -25.21
N SER A 252 5.77 2.30 -25.19
CA SER A 252 6.58 2.05 -26.40
C SER A 252 7.26 0.67 -26.37
N SER A 253 7.82 0.24 -27.50
CA SER A 253 8.39 -1.10 -27.68
C SER A 253 9.64 -1.40 -26.83
N ASP A 254 10.28 -0.40 -26.25
CA ASP A 254 11.64 -0.55 -25.67
C ASP A 254 11.81 0.13 -24.29
N GLN A 255 10.70 0.52 -23.63
CA GLN A 255 10.72 1.13 -22.30
C GLN A 255 10.19 0.16 -21.24
N PRO A 256 11.04 -0.36 -20.34
CA PRO A 256 10.61 -1.26 -19.26
C PRO A 256 9.90 -0.49 -18.14
N VAL A 257 9.22 -1.22 -17.27
CA VAL A 257 8.59 -0.70 -16.04
C VAL A 257 9.27 -1.29 -14.81
N ILE A 258 9.44 -0.51 -13.74
CA ILE A 258 9.48 -1.11 -12.40
C ILE A 258 8.11 -1.79 -12.15
N THR A 259 8.09 -2.90 -11.45
CA THR A 259 6.88 -3.63 -11.06
C THR A 259 6.95 -3.99 -9.58
N ILE A 260 5.80 -4.27 -8.99
CA ILE A 260 5.70 -4.84 -7.64
C ILE A 260 5.07 -6.22 -7.78
N ASN A 261 5.80 -7.28 -7.43
CA ASN A 261 5.38 -8.67 -7.64
C ASN A 261 4.97 -8.97 -9.11
N GLY A 262 5.66 -8.36 -10.07
CA GLY A 262 5.37 -8.49 -11.51
C GLY A 262 4.08 -7.79 -11.98
N MET A 263 3.45 -6.98 -11.12
CA MET A 263 2.24 -6.23 -11.46
C MET A 263 2.56 -4.76 -11.77
N PHE A 264 1.78 -4.23 -12.71
CA PHE A 264 1.79 -2.84 -13.14
C PHE A 264 0.36 -2.40 -13.51
N PRO A 265 -0.25 -1.41 -12.82
CA PRO A 265 0.19 -0.79 -11.56
C PRO A 265 0.39 -1.80 -10.42
N GLY A 266 0.96 -1.35 -9.30
CA GLY A 266 1.22 -2.20 -8.13
C GLY A 266 -0.05 -2.80 -7.48
N PRO A 267 0.10 -3.77 -6.56
CA PRO A 267 -1.02 -4.43 -5.89
C PRO A 267 -1.89 -3.46 -5.07
N LEU A 268 -3.20 -3.67 -5.09
CA LEU A 268 -4.10 -3.03 -4.12
C LEU A 268 -3.81 -3.56 -2.71
N ILE A 269 -3.59 -2.64 -1.76
CA ILE A 269 -3.69 -2.95 -0.32
C ILE A 269 -5.14 -2.77 0.08
N ASN A 270 -5.82 -3.86 0.45
CA ASN A 270 -7.17 -3.81 0.98
C ASN A 270 -7.10 -4.04 2.51
N ALA A 271 -7.45 -3.02 3.27
CA ALA A 271 -7.36 -3.00 4.73
C ALA A 271 -8.62 -2.38 5.34
N THR A 272 -8.99 -2.83 6.53
CA THR A 272 -10.02 -2.21 7.35
C THR A 272 -9.40 -1.09 8.18
N THR A 273 -10.20 -0.10 8.57
CA THR A 273 -9.73 0.92 9.52
C THR A 273 -9.27 0.29 10.83
N ASN A 274 -8.15 0.79 11.37
CA ASN A 274 -7.44 0.24 12.52
C ASN A 274 -6.72 -1.12 12.31
N ASP A 275 -6.55 -1.61 11.08
CA ASP A 275 -5.63 -2.73 10.79
C ASP A 275 -4.15 -2.29 10.83
N ASN A 276 -3.26 -3.18 11.27
CA ASN A 276 -1.82 -3.03 11.12
C ASN A 276 -1.39 -3.56 9.76
N ILE A 277 -0.50 -2.86 9.07
CA ILE A 277 -0.02 -3.18 7.74
C ILE A 277 1.51 -3.29 7.79
N HIS A 278 2.00 -4.46 7.41
CA HIS A 278 3.41 -4.85 7.41
C HIS A 278 3.85 -5.09 5.96
N VAL A 279 4.53 -4.14 5.34
CA VAL A 279 4.99 -4.24 3.94
C VAL A 279 6.50 -4.43 3.89
N ASN A 280 6.93 -5.67 3.65
CA ASN A 280 8.32 -6.06 3.50
C ASN A 280 8.75 -5.86 2.04
N VAL A 281 9.43 -4.75 1.76
CA VAL A 281 9.86 -4.34 0.43
C VAL A 281 11.26 -4.89 0.15
N PHE A 282 11.36 -5.82 -0.80
CA PHE A 282 12.62 -6.31 -1.36
C PHE A 282 13.00 -5.44 -2.57
N ASN A 283 14.10 -4.69 -2.46
CA ASN A 283 14.61 -3.87 -3.55
C ASN A 283 15.45 -4.71 -4.54
N GLY A 284 14.85 -5.13 -5.64
CA GLY A 284 15.51 -5.78 -6.78
C GLY A 284 15.93 -4.80 -7.89
N LEU A 285 16.02 -3.51 -7.61
CA LEU A 285 16.56 -2.48 -8.51
C LEU A 285 18.06 -2.29 -8.25
N ASP A 286 18.78 -1.72 -9.23
CA ASP A 286 20.18 -1.28 -9.07
C ASP A 286 20.30 0.06 -8.30
N ASP A 287 19.21 0.83 -8.21
CA ASP A 287 19.12 2.10 -7.48
C ASP A 287 18.54 1.91 -6.06
N PRO A 288 18.85 2.80 -5.10
CA PRO A 288 18.17 2.84 -3.80
C PRO A 288 16.67 3.14 -3.93
N LEU A 289 15.87 2.63 -2.98
CA LEU A 289 14.41 2.67 -3.03
C LEU A 289 13.78 3.11 -1.70
N LEU A 290 12.72 3.90 -1.76
CA LEU A 290 11.78 4.18 -0.67
C LEU A 290 10.37 4.24 -1.25
N PHE A 291 9.37 3.87 -0.46
CA PHE A 291 7.94 4.13 -0.70
C PHE A 291 7.36 5.07 0.34
N THR A 292 6.46 5.96 -0.08
CA THR A 292 5.58 6.72 0.82
C THR A 292 4.11 6.31 0.63
N TRP A 293 3.30 6.58 1.65
CA TRP A 293 1.94 6.11 1.85
C TRP A 293 0.98 7.30 1.80
N ASN A 294 0.87 7.91 0.62
CA ASN A 294 0.25 9.21 0.39
C ASN A 294 -1.17 9.33 0.98
N GLY A 295 -1.30 10.13 2.04
CA GLY A 295 -2.53 10.37 2.79
C GLY A 295 -2.73 9.48 4.04
N ILE A 296 -1.88 8.48 4.28
CA ILE A 296 -1.85 7.73 5.54
C ILE A 296 -1.17 8.57 6.63
N GLN A 297 -1.83 8.75 7.77
CA GLN A 297 -1.41 9.70 8.80
C GLN A 297 -0.26 9.21 9.68
N GLN A 298 0.22 7.98 9.51
CA GLN A 298 1.39 7.43 10.22
C GLN A 298 1.43 7.80 11.73
N ARG A 299 0.31 7.56 12.43
CA ARG A 299 0.07 8.18 13.74
C ARG A 299 1.15 7.84 14.76
N LEU A 300 1.83 8.89 15.23
CA LEU A 300 2.95 8.91 16.15
C LEU A 300 4.22 8.20 15.61
N ASP A 301 4.35 8.02 14.29
CA ASP A 301 5.36 7.13 13.70
C ASP A 301 5.93 7.65 12.36
N SER A 302 6.56 8.83 12.40
CA SER A 302 7.23 9.43 11.24
C SER A 302 8.38 8.58 10.66
N TRP A 303 8.78 7.48 11.32
CA TRP A 303 9.74 6.49 10.82
C TRP A 303 9.19 5.60 9.71
N GLN A 304 7.87 5.57 9.49
CA GLN A 304 7.19 4.73 8.49
C GLN A 304 6.74 5.53 7.26
N ASP A 305 7.01 6.82 7.27
CA ASP A 305 6.56 7.78 6.25
C ASP A 305 7.26 7.58 4.90
N GLY A 306 8.56 7.27 4.92
CA GLY A 306 9.26 6.73 3.76
C GLY A 306 9.61 7.75 2.69
N VAL A 307 10.02 8.96 3.07
CA VAL A 307 10.61 9.97 2.18
C VAL A 307 12.06 10.26 2.59
N SER A 308 12.82 10.97 1.74
CA SER A 308 14.25 11.20 1.96
C SER A 308 14.60 11.95 3.26
N GLY A 309 13.70 12.79 3.78
CA GLY A 309 13.88 13.45 5.07
C GLY A 309 13.55 12.58 6.29
N THR A 310 12.79 11.49 6.13
CA THR A 310 12.39 10.60 7.23
C THR A 310 13.19 9.30 7.29
N ASN A 311 13.51 8.71 6.13
CA ASN A 311 14.09 7.37 6.04
C ASN A 311 15.40 7.34 5.24
N CYS A 312 16.36 6.50 5.68
CA CYS A 312 17.45 6.06 4.81
C CYS A 312 16.91 5.09 3.75
N PRO A 313 17.30 5.22 2.47
CA PRO A 313 16.75 4.40 1.40
C PRO A 313 17.22 2.95 1.47
N ILE A 314 16.35 2.03 1.06
CA ILE A 314 16.61 0.59 0.97
C ILE A 314 17.65 0.36 -0.15
N PRO A 315 18.87 -0.13 0.16
CA PRO A 315 19.89 -0.34 -0.85
C PRO A 315 19.51 -1.42 -1.88
N ALA A 316 20.18 -1.42 -3.04
CA ALA A 316 20.03 -2.46 -4.05
C ALA A 316 20.30 -3.86 -3.45
N GLY A 317 19.38 -4.81 -3.66
CA GLY A 317 19.46 -6.18 -3.15
C GLY A 317 19.14 -6.34 -1.65
N TRP A 318 18.75 -5.28 -0.95
CA TRP A 318 18.31 -5.32 0.45
C TRP A 318 16.78 -5.39 0.55
N ASN A 319 16.28 -5.63 1.76
CA ASN A 319 14.88 -5.43 2.10
C ASN A 319 14.70 -4.59 3.36
N TRP A 320 13.51 -4.01 3.51
CA TRP A 320 13.08 -3.34 4.73
C TRP A 320 11.57 -3.44 4.88
N THR A 321 11.10 -3.46 6.13
CA THR A 321 9.67 -3.60 6.45
C THR A 321 9.12 -2.28 6.96
N TYR A 322 8.07 -1.80 6.29
CA TYR A 322 7.21 -0.72 6.76
C TYR A 322 6.13 -1.31 7.67
N ASP A 323 5.98 -0.80 8.89
CA ASP A 323 5.09 -1.32 9.93
C ASP A 323 4.14 -0.21 10.43
N PHE A 324 2.95 -0.06 9.84
CA PHE A 324 2.07 1.08 10.12
C PHE A 324 0.60 0.71 10.38
N LEU A 325 -0.12 1.60 11.08
CA LEU A 325 -1.51 1.43 11.49
C LEU A 325 -2.40 2.41 10.72
N VAL A 326 -3.42 1.91 10.01
CA VAL A 326 -4.42 2.76 9.31
C VAL A 326 -5.51 3.25 10.26
N LYS A 327 -5.09 3.98 11.31
CA LYS A 327 -5.93 4.34 12.45
C LYS A 327 -7.06 5.31 12.07
N ASP A 328 -8.31 4.91 12.30
CA ASP A 328 -9.52 5.71 12.07
C ASP A 328 -9.63 6.35 10.64
N GLN A 329 -8.88 5.82 9.67
CA GLN A 329 -8.95 6.24 8.26
C GLN A 329 -9.83 5.26 7.46
N ILE A 330 -10.77 5.80 6.68
CA ILE A 330 -11.63 5.06 5.75
C ILE A 330 -11.74 5.91 4.47
N GLY A 331 -11.18 5.46 3.35
CA GLY A 331 -11.18 6.25 2.12
C GLY A 331 -10.41 5.62 0.98
N THR A 332 -10.07 6.42 -0.02
CA THR A 332 -9.17 6.04 -1.12
C THR A 332 -7.81 6.72 -0.92
N PHE A 333 -6.74 5.91 -0.79
CA PHE A 333 -5.35 6.36 -0.62
C PHE A 333 -4.46 5.71 -1.69
N SER A 334 -3.22 6.18 -1.82
CA SER A 334 -2.24 5.64 -2.77
C SER A 334 -0.87 5.51 -2.13
N TYR A 335 0.03 4.76 -2.77
CA TYR A 335 1.42 4.64 -2.37
C TYR A 335 2.32 4.79 -3.60
N PHE A 336 3.56 5.24 -3.41
CA PHE A 336 4.49 5.44 -4.52
C PHE A 336 5.96 5.44 -4.10
N PRO A 337 6.91 5.05 -4.98
CA PRO A 337 8.31 5.32 -4.72
C PRO A 337 8.58 6.83 -4.64
N SER A 338 9.19 7.25 -3.54
CA SER A 338 9.29 8.65 -3.11
C SER A 338 10.58 9.35 -3.50
N ILE A 339 11.57 8.63 -4.04
CA ILE A 339 12.90 9.17 -4.33
C ILE A 339 13.29 9.07 -5.81
N ASN A 340 14.24 9.93 -6.19
CA ASN A 340 14.64 10.16 -7.57
C ASN A 340 13.42 10.51 -8.43
N PHE A 341 13.23 9.80 -9.54
CA PHE A 341 12.01 9.85 -10.35
C PHE A 341 11.29 8.47 -10.36
N LEU A 342 11.54 7.59 -9.38
CA LEU A 342 11.02 6.20 -9.37
C LEU A 342 9.48 6.13 -9.34
N LYS A 343 8.81 7.21 -8.88
CA LYS A 343 7.39 7.53 -9.12
C LYS A 343 7.02 7.35 -10.59
N ALA A 344 7.71 8.07 -11.48
CA ALA A 344 7.62 7.92 -12.92
C ALA A 344 8.35 6.68 -13.46
N GLY A 345 8.87 5.77 -12.61
CA GLY A 345 9.72 4.64 -13.00
C GLY A 345 9.08 3.24 -13.08
N GLY A 346 8.10 2.95 -12.24
CA GLY A 346 7.16 1.85 -12.48
C GLY A 346 6.48 1.31 -11.24
N GLY A 347 6.90 1.80 -10.06
CA GLY A 347 6.10 1.65 -8.84
C GLY A 347 4.62 2.01 -9.05
N PHE A 348 4.32 2.80 -10.09
CA PHE A 348 3.03 2.83 -10.84
C PHE A 348 3.15 3.35 -12.30
N GLY A 349 4.30 3.80 -12.84
CA GLY A 349 4.46 4.29 -14.24
C GLY A 349 5.91 4.24 -14.82
N PRO A 350 6.26 3.98 -16.11
CA PRO A 350 7.61 3.59 -16.60
C PRO A 350 8.72 4.66 -16.81
N ILE A 351 9.98 4.36 -16.45
CA ILE A 351 11.19 5.19 -16.72
C ILE A 351 11.95 4.77 -17.98
N ARG A 352 12.56 5.77 -18.64
CA ARG A 352 13.83 5.62 -19.37
C ARG A 352 14.83 6.63 -18.78
N ASP A 353 16.13 6.37 -18.88
CA ASP A 353 17.16 7.22 -18.25
C ASP A 353 17.11 8.68 -18.75
N ILE A 354 16.51 9.53 -17.93
CA ILE A 354 16.24 10.95 -18.20
C ILE A 354 17.03 11.84 -17.19
N ARG A 355 17.87 11.25 -16.31
CA ARG A 355 18.62 11.98 -15.27
C ARG A 355 19.43 13.17 -15.82
N TYR A 356 19.94 13.06 -17.06
CA TYR A 356 20.69 14.12 -17.74
C TYR A 356 19.84 15.31 -18.27
N ARG A 357 18.51 15.14 -18.44
CA ARG A 357 17.61 16.22 -18.93
C ARG A 357 16.75 16.87 -17.85
N LEU A 358 16.71 16.30 -16.64
CA LEU A 358 15.98 16.84 -15.48
C LEU A 358 16.77 17.87 -14.65
N SER A 359 17.95 18.31 -15.10
CA SER A 359 18.77 19.28 -14.36
C SER A 359 18.24 20.72 -14.41
N THR A 360 17.09 20.96 -15.04
CA THR A 360 16.44 22.27 -15.15
C THR A 360 14.92 22.13 -15.12
N ALA A 361 14.21 23.21 -14.80
CA ALA A 361 12.74 23.29 -14.82
C ALA A 361 12.06 23.05 -16.20
N ASN A 362 12.83 22.81 -17.28
CA ASN A 362 12.30 22.62 -18.64
C ASN A 362 12.10 21.13 -18.99
N ALA A 363 11.32 20.39 -18.19
CA ALA A 363 10.95 19.01 -18.56
C ALA A 363 9.95 19.01 -19.73
N LEU A 364 9.95 17.91 -20.49
CA LEU A 364 8.98 17.70 -21.56
C LEU A 364 7.63 17.27 -20.96
N PRO A 365 6.50 17.70 -21.53
CA PRO A 365 5.18 17.25 -21.08
C PRO A 365 5.03 15.74 -21.31
N PRO A 366 4.13 15.07 -20.56
CA PRO A 366 3.74 13.70 -20.85
C PRO A 366 3.31 13.50 -22.31
N ASP A 367 3.77 12.44 -22.96
CA ASP A 367 3.27 12.01 -24.27
C ASP A 367 2.03 11.12 -24.15
N TRP A 368 1.72 10.54 -22.98
CA TRP A 368 0.53 9.70 -22.79
C TRP A 368 -0.18 9.92 -21.45
N MET A 369 -1.51 9.83 -21.52
CA MET A 369 -2.42 9.73 -20.38
C MET A 369 -2.93 8.29 -20.27
N LEU A 370 -2.60 7.58 -19.19
CA LEU A 370 -2.94 6.15 -19.02
C LEU A 370 -3.96 5.92 -17.90
N ILE A 371 -4.96 5.09 -18.19
CA ILE A 371 -5.96 4.63 -17.22
C ILE A 371 -5.63 3.19 -16.83
N ASN A 372 -5.46 2.90 -15.54
CA ASN A 372 -5.02 1.60 -15.01
C ASN A 372 -3.77 1.05 -15.71
N GLY A 373 -2.84 1.95 -16.07
CA GLY A 373 -1.59 1.62 -16.78
C GLY A 373 -1.74 1.26 -18.26
N LYS A 374 -2.93 1.40 -18.85
CA LYS A 374 -3.25 1.03 -20.24
C LYS A 374 -3.48 2.25 -21.13
N ARG A 375 -3.30 2.08 -22.45
CA ARG A 375 -3.39 3.16 -23.45
C ARG A 375 -4.86 3.49 -23.80
N PRO A 376 -5.14 4.69 -24.34
CA PRO A 376 -6.48 5.08 -24.79
C PRO A 376 -7.09 4.13 -25.83
N TYR A 377 -8.35 3.72 -25.65
CA TYR A 377 -9.08 2.78 -26.51
C TYR A 377 -9.00 3.10 -28.02
N MET A 378 -9.19 4.37 -28.41
CA MET A 378 -9.25 4.78 -29.82
C MET A 378 -7.89 5.05 -30.50
N ASN A 379 -6.76 4.69 -29.88
CA ASN A 379 -5.46 5.00 -30.46
C ASN A 379 -4.91 3.85 -31.33
N ASN A 380 -4.43 4.16 -32.54
CA ASN A 380 -3.85 3.17 -33.47
C ASN A 380 -2.63 2.40 -32.89
N PHE A 381 -2.03 2.89 -31.81
CA PHE A 381 -0.93 2.23 -31.11
C PHE A 381 -1.38 1.46 -29.84
N SER A 382 -2.69 1.31 -29.58
CA SER A 382 -3.20 0.64 -28.39
C SER A 382 -3.26 -0.88 -28.55
N VAL A 383 -2.32 -1.56 -27.89
CA VAL A 383 -2.29 -3.04 -27.78
C VAL A 383 -3.26 -3.54 -26.70
N SER A 384 -3.54 -2.70 -25.69
CA SER A 384 -4.51 -2.97 -24.62
C SER A 384 -5.01 -1.64 -24.04
N TYR A 385 -6.30 -1.60 -23.71
CA TYR A 385 -7.00 -0.47 -23.11
C TYR A 385 -7.77 -0.91 -21.86
N GLU A 386 -8.22 0.05 -21.05
CA GLU A 386 -9.02 -0.26 -19.86
C GLU A 386 -10.50 -0.42 -20.21
N SER A 387 -11.13 -1.44 -19.63
CA SER A 387 -12.56 -1.71 -19.75
C SER A 387 -13.10 -2.08 -18.37
N ILE A 388 -14.17 -1.39 -17.95
CA ILE A 388 -14.86 -1.60 -16.68
C ILE A 388 -16.22 -2.23 -16.99
N ASN A 389 -16.45 -3.45 -16.50
CA ASN A 389 -17.70 -4.15 -16.72
C ASN A 389 -18.76 -3.72 -15.70
N VAL A 390 -19.98 -3.47 -16.18
CA VAL A 390 -21.14 -3.09 -15.36
C VAL A 390 -22.40 -3.84 -15.78
N THR A 391 -23.22 -4.18 -14.80
CA THR A 391 -24.54 -4.76 -15.00
C THR A 391 -25.59 -3.66 -15.01
N GLN A 392 -26.44 -3.64 -16.04
CA GLN A 392 -27.51 -2.66 -16.18
C GLN A 392 -28.40 -2.59 -14.93
N GLY A 393 -28.72 -1.37 -14.48
CA GLY A 393 -29.50 -1.10 -13.27
C GLY A 393 -28.74 -1.24 -11.94
N LYS A 394 -27.42 -1.49 -11.94
CA LYS A 394 -26.59 -1.48 -10.73
C LYS A 394 -25.86 -0.15 -10.55
N THR A 395 -25.50 0.16 -9.31
CA THR A 395 -24.67 1.31 -8.94
C THR A 395 -23.33 0.81 -8.41
N TYR A 396 -22.25 1.42 -8.90
CA TYR A 396 -20.86 1.05 -8.63
C TYR A 396 -20.11 2.18 -7.92
N LEU A 397 -19.19 1.84 -7.02
CA LEU A 397 -18.28 2.81 -6.43
C LEU A 397 -16.98 2.85 -7.23
N LEU A 398 -16.80 3.90 -8.03
CA LEU A 398 -15.55 4.14 -8.76
C LEU A 398 -14.61 4.99 -7.89
N ARG A 399 -13.42 4.46 -7.62
CA ARG A 399 -12.35 5.10 -6.85
C ARG A 399 -11.29 5.63 -7.80
N ILE A 400 -11.23 6.95 -7.96
CA ILE A 400 -10.41 7.66 -8.95
C ILE A 400 -9.23 8.33 -8.23
N SER A 401 -8.00 7.93 -8.55
CA SER A 401 -6.78 8.47 -7.93
C SER A 401 -5.80 9.01 -8.98
N ASN A 402 -5.37 10.26 -8.81
CA ASN A 402 -4.30 10.87 -9.61
C ASN A 402 -2.92 10.51 -9.01
N VAL A 403 -2.35 9.41 -9.50
CA VAL A 403 -0.96 9.02 -9.20
C VAL A 403 0.01 9.52 -10.27
N GLY A 404 -0.40 10.49 -11.09
CA GLY A 404 0.41 11.05 -12.17
C GLY A 404 1.62 11.85 -11.68
N THR A 405 2.43 12.30 -12.62
CA THR A 405 3.66 13.06 -12.35
C THR A 405 3.46 14.57 -12.43
N THR A 406 2.46 15.03 -13.21
CA THR A 406 2.43 16.41 -13.72
C THR A 406 1.02 16.96 -13.93
N TRP A 407 0.12 16.21 -14.58
CA TRP A 407 -1.17 16.76 -15.00
C TRP A 407 -2.32 16.51 -14.02
N SER A 408 -3.05 17.59 -13.74
CA SER A 408 -4.46 17.55 -13.36
C SER A 408 -5.31 17.22 -14.59
N PHE A 409 -6.44 16.55 -14.39
CA PHE A 409 -7.32 16.15 -15.50
C PHE A 409 -8.79 16.29 -15.12
N ASN A 410 -9.64 16.49 -16.12
CA ASN A 410 -11.09 16.38 -16.02
C ASN A 410 -11.52 14.96 -16.38
N PHE A 411 -12.18 14.29 -15.44
CA PHE A 411 -12.77 12.96 -15.57
C PHE A 411 -14.27 13.05 -15.87
N ARG A 412 -14.77 12.20 -16.77
CA ARG A 412 -16.21 12.09 -17.08
C ARG A 412 -16.54 10.77 -17.79
N ILE A 413 -17.82 10.41 -17.79
CA ILE A 413 -18.34 9.20 -18.43
C ILE A 413 -19.46 9.61 -19.39
N GLN A 414 -19.42 9.10 -20.62
CA GLN A 414 -20.42 9.39 -21.65
C GLN A 414 -21.83 8.98 -21.15
N ASN A 415 -22.78 9.91 -21.18
CA ASN A 415 -24.17 9.77 -20.73
C ASN A 415 -24.39 9.42 -19.24
N HIS A 416 -23.35 9.31 -18.41
CA HIS A 416 -23.51 8.92 -17.01
C HIS A 416 -23.15 10.08 -16.08
N GLN A 417 -24.09 10.46 -15.21
CA GLN A 417 -23.78 11.31 -14.06
C GLN A 417 -22.98 10.54 -13.00
N MET A 418 -22.19 11.28 -12.23
CA MET A 418 -21.40 10.78 -11.11
C MET A 418 -21.87 11.44 -9.82
N VAL A 419 -22.17 10.67 -8.77
CA VAL A 419 -22.46 11.23 -7.44
C VAL A 419 -21.18 11.19 -6.60
N LEU A 420 -20.58 12.34 -6.30
CA LEU A 420 -19.39 12.38 -5.44
C LEU A 420 -19.75 12.06 -3.99
N VAL A 421 -19.03 11.11 -3.37
CA VAL A 421 -19.32 10.63 -2.01
C VAL A 421 -18.15 10.70 -1.03
N GLU A 422 -16.90 10.66 -1.50
CA GLU A 422 -15.69 10.70 -0.66
C GLU A 422 -14.49 11.34 -1.37
N THR A 423 -13.58 11.94 -0.61
CA THR A 423 -12.25 12.35 -1.07
C THR A 423 -11.22 12.23 0.05
N GLU A 424 -10.08 11.58 -0.22
CA GLU A 424 -8.91 11.44 0.67
C GLU A 424 -9.26 11.09 2.15
N GLY A 425 -10.25 10.22 2.38
CA GLY A 425 -10.69 9.82 3.71
C GLY A 425 -11.91 10.57 4.27
N SER A 426 -12.39 11.62 3.60
CA SER A 426 -13.53 12.44 4.03
C SER A 426 -14.78 12.18 3.20
N TYR A 427 -15.86 11.77 3.85
CA TYR A 427 -17.19 11.71 3.24
C TYR A 427 -17.76 13.10 2.97
N VAL A 428 -18.20 13.37 1.75
CA VAL A 428 -18.67 14.71 1.35
C VAL A 428 -20.19 14.78 1.24
N ASN A 429 -20.72 16.00 1.27
CA ASN A 429 -22.11 16.23 0.89
C ASN A 429 -22.27 15.78 -0.56
N GLN A 430 -23.25 14.91 -0.80
CA GLN A 430 -23.41 14.27 -2.10
C GLN A 430 -23.78 15.32 -3.15
N ILE A 431 -22.98 15.39 -4.21
CA ILE A 431 -23.20 16.29 -5.35
C ILE A 431 -23.20 15.47 -6.64
N GLU A 432 -24.17 15.73 -7.51
CA GLU A 432 -24.20 15.18 -8.86
C GLU A 432 -23.27 15.99 -9.77
N LEU A 433 -22.47 15.29 -10.57
CA LEU A 433 -21.43 15.85 -11.42
C LEU A 433 -21.47 15.19 -12.80
N GLU A 434 -21.50 16.01 -13.85
CA GLU A 434 -21.24 15.56 -15.23
C GLU A 434 -19.74 15.31 -15.48
N SER A 435 -18.87 16.04 -14.77
CA SER A 435 -17.42 15.88 -14.82
C SER A 435 -16.74 16.31 -13.52
N LEU A 436 -15.54 15.80 -13.25
CA LEU A 436 -14.76 16.03 -12.03
C LEU A 436 -13.29 16.34 -12.37
N ASP A 437 -12.80 17.49 -11.95
CA ASP A 437 -11.38 17.85 -12.01
C ASP A 437 -10.63 17.17 -10.83
N VAL A 438 -9.55 16.45 -11.15
CA VAL A 438 -8.76 15.69 -10.18
C VAL A 438 -7.27 16.06 -10.31
N HIS A 439 -6.72 16.65 -9.25
CA HIS A 439 -5.35 17.19 -9.23
C HIS A 439 -4.33 16.18 -8.70
N VAL A 440 -3.02 16.44 -8.90
CA VAL A 440 -1.96 15.44 -8.68
C VAL A 440 -1.87 15.03 -7.21
N GLY A 441 -1.89 13.72 -6.94
CA GLY A 441 -1.92 13.15 -5.59
C GLY A 441 -3.33 13.03 -4.97
N GLN A 442 -4.36 13.63 -5.56
CA GLN A 442 -5.73 13.57 -5.03
C GLN A 442 -6.43 12.25 -5.35
N SER A 443 -7.36 11.86 -4.48
CA SER A 443 -8.25 10.71 -4.67
C SER A 443 -9.70 11.09 -4.36
N TYR A 444 -10.63 10.55 -5.14
CA TYR A 444 -12.07 10.74 -5.00
C TYR A 444 -12.79 9.41 -5.19
N SER A 445 -13.93 9.23 -4.53
CA SER A 445 -14.86 8.13 -4.82
C SER A 445 -16.20 8.68 -5.29
N VAL A 446 -16.69 8.18 -6.42
CA VAL A 446 -17.97 8.54 -7.02
C VAL A 446 -18.86 7.30 -7.18
N LEU A 447 -20.18 7.47 -7.00
CA LEU A 447 -21.17 6.47 -7.37
C LEU A 447 -21.60 6.71 -8.82
N VAL A 448 -21.63 5.65 -9.62
CA VAL A 448 -22.12 5.65 -11.01
C VAL A 448 -23.16 4.56 -11.16
N THR A 449 -24.35 4.92 -11.62
CA THR A 449 -25.43 3.97 -11.91
C THR A 449 -25.41 3.61 -13.39
N ALA A 450 -25.42 2.32 -13.72
CA ALA A 450 -25.49 1.81 -15.08
C ALA A 450 -26.95 1.84 -15.59
N ASN A 451 -27.53 3.04 -15.71
CA ASN A 451 -28.95 3.26 -16.04
C ASN A 451 -29.25 3.50 -17.52
N GLU A 452 -28.25 3.45 -18.39
CA GLU A 452 -28.41 3.69 -19.84
C GLU A 452 -28.79 2.40 -20.59
N ASP A 453 -28.96 2.50 -21.91
CA ASP A 453 -29.18 1.37 -22.82
C ASP A 453 -27.98 0.39 -22.82
N ALA A 454 -28.24 -0.88 -23.18
CA ALA A 454 -27.27 -1.97 -23.23
C ALA A 454 -26.23 -1.79 -24.37
N ALA A 455 -25.29 -0.89 -24.15
CA ALA A 455 -24.20 -0.54 -25.04
C ALA A 455 -22.92 -0.23 -24.24
N ASP A 456 -21.80 -0.06 -24.93
CA ASP A 456 -20.57 0.43 -24.32
C ASP A 456 -20.52 1.97 -24.34
N TYR A 457 -19.90 2.58 -23.34
CA TYR A 457 -19.79 4.04 -23.18
C TYR A 457 -18.34 4.48 -22.94
N TYR A 458 -17.95 5.67 -23.40
CA TYR A 458 -16.59 6.17 -23.15
C TYR A 458 -16.42 6.70 -21.73
N ILE A 459 -15.33 6.28 -21.09
CA ILE A 459 -14.76 6.94 -19.91
C ILE A 459 -13.60 7.82 -20.40
N VAL A 460 -13.57 9.10 -20.04
CA VAL A 460 -12.61 10.07 -20.58
C VAL A 460 -11.90 10.84 -19.47
N ALA A 461 -10.58 10.96 -19.62
CA ALA A 461 -9.68 11.77 -18.81
C ALA A 461 -8.89 12.74 -19.72
N SER A 462 -9.17 14.04 -19.65
CA SER A 462 -8.49 15.07 -20.46
C SER A 462 -7.73 16.07 -19.58
N PRO A 463 -6.50 16.48 -19.94
CA PRO A 463 -5.67 17.34 -19.09
C PRO A 463 -6.28 18.73 -18.91
N LYS A 464 -6.05 19.35 -17.74
CA LYS A 464 -6.31 20.77 -17.48
C LYS A 464 -5.05 21.59 -17.77
N VAL A 465 -5.23 22.88 -18.09
CA VAL A 465 -4.18 23.85 -18.45
C VAL A 465 -3.30 23.39 -19.62
N SER A 466 -3.89 22.60 -20.54
CA SER A 466 -3.25 22.12 -21.76
C SER A 466 -4.30 21.89 -22.84
N ASN A 467 -4.00 22.27 -24.08
CA ASN A 467 -4.86 21.95 -25.22
C ASN A 467 -4.52 20.56 -25.78
N ALA A 468 -5.38 19.58 -25.51
CA ALA A 468 -5.25 18.21 -26.02
C ALA A 468 -6.12 17.92 -27.25
N THR A 469 -6.83 18.91 -27.80
CA THR A 469 -7.84 18.71 -28.87
C THR A 469 -7.27 18.01 -30.11
N ASP A 470 -6.04 18.33 -30.48
CA ASP A 470 -5.35 17.75 -31.65
C ASP A 470 -4.47 16.52 -31.30
N ASN A 471 -4.37 16.13 -30.03
CA ASN A 471 -3.48 15.04 -29.60
C ASN A 471 -4.18 13.95 -28.77
N SER A 472 -4.65 12.92 -29.48
CA SER A 472 -5.33 11.73 -28.94
C SER A 472 -4.49 10.85 -27.99
N THR A 473 -3.19 11.08 -27.84
CA THR A 473 -2.35 10.37 -26.86
C THR A 473 -2.47 10.97 -25.45
N LEU A 474 -2.79 12.27 -25.35
CA LEU A 474 -2.90 13.00 -24.09
C LEU A 474 -4.28 12.89 -23.45
N VAL A 475 -5.25 12.30 -24.16
CA VAL A 475 -6.60 12.05 -23.66
C VAL A 475 -6.71 10.57 -23.31
N GLY A 476 -6.85 10.27 -22.01
CA GLY A 476 -7.14 8.93 -21.53
C GLY A 476 -8.56 8.53 -21.96
N VAL A 477 -8.69 7.38 -22.62
CA VAL A 477 -10.00 6.83 -23.04
C VAL A 477 -10.09 5.37 -22.62
N ALA A 478 -11.08 5.06 -21.79
CA ALA A 478 -11.43 3.69 -21.38
C ALA A 478 -12.89 3.40 -21.76
N VAL A 479 -13.31 2.14 -21.59
CA VAL A 479 -14.66 1.68 -21.93
C VAL A 479 -15.43 1.31 -20.67
N LEU A 480 -16.64 1.83 -20.51
CA LEU A 480 -17.64 1.28 -19.59
C LEU A 480 -18.46 0.26 -20.38
N HIS A 481 -18.23 -1.02 -20.15
CA HIS A 481 -18.84 -2.13 -20.89
C HIS A 481 -20.05 -2.67 -20.12
N TYR A 482 -21.24 -2.62 -20.71
CA TYR A 482 -22.41 -3.25 -20.11
C TYR A 482 -22.38 -4.77 -20.36
N ASP A 483 -22.62 -5.60 -19.35
CA ASP A 483 -22.50 -7.08 -19.46
C ASP A 483 -23.37 -7.72 -20.56
N ASN A 484 -24.46 -7.04 -20.96
CA ASN A 484 -25.38 -7.42 -22.04
C ASN A 484 -25.14 -6.65 -23.36
N SER A 485 -24.09 -5.82 -23.42
CA SER A 485 -23.72 -5.06 -24.61
C SER A 485 -23.19 -5.94 -25.73
N THR A 486 -23.69 -5.68 -26.93
CA THR A 486 -23.09 -6.14 -28.19
C THR A 486 -22.71 -4.95 -29.09
N THR A 487 -22.85 -3.73 -28.58
CA THR A 487 -22.65 -2.50 -29.32
C THR A 487 -21.45 -1.74 -28.74
N PRO A 488 -20.32 -1.66 -29.47
CA PRO A 488 -19.20 -0.85 -29.02
C PRO A 488 -19.59 0.61 -28.94
N ALA A 489 -18.85 1.37 -28.14
CA ALA A 489 -19.10 2.78 -27.90
C ALA A 489 -19.08 3.57 -29.22
N LYS A 490 -19.95 4.57 -29.31
CA LYS A 490 -20.27 5.31 -30.54
C LYS A 490 -20.42 6.81 -30.27
N GLY A 491 -20.37 7.60 -31.34
CA GLY A 491 -20.40 9.06 -31.28
C GLY A 491 -19.04 9.65 -30.92
N SER A 492 -19.03 10.97 -30.71
CA SER A 492 -17.87 11.70 -30.20
C SER A 492 -17.60 11.37 -28.73
N LEU A 493 -16.36 11.54 -28.29
CA LEU A 493 -16.05 11.59 -26.86
C LEU A 493 -16.88 12.69 -26.18
N PRO A 494 -17.36 12.51 -24.94
CA PRO A 494 -18.05 13.56 -24.19
C PRO A 494 -17.17 14.82 -24.10
N SER A 495 -17.77 15.99 -24.34
CA SER A 495 -17.12 17.28 -24.14
C SER A 495 -16.85 17.51 -22.65
N GLY A 496 -15.66 18.03 -22.32
CA GLY A 496 -15.35 18.53 -20.98
C GLY A 496 -15.56 20.04 -20.89
N PRO A 497 -15.40 20.63 -19.69
CA PRO A 497 -15.20 22.07 -19.54
C PRO A 497 -13.92 22.52 -20.28
N ASP A 498 -13.79 23.83 -20.51
CA ASP A 498 -12.56 24.40 -21.07
C ASP A 498 -11.36 24.01 -20.17
N PRO A 499 -10.27 23.43 -20.74
CA PRO A 499 -9.09 23.08 -19.97
C PRO A 499 -8.43 24.28 -19.28
N PHE A 500 -8.64 25.50 -19.78
CA PHE A 500 -8.11 26.75 -19.22
C PHE A 500 -9.12 27.52 -18.34
N ASP A 501 -10.37 27.06 -18.23
CA ASP A 501 -11.30 27.62 -17.24
C ASP A 501 -10.90 27.15 -15.84
N VAL A 502 -10.11 27.99 -15.18
CA VAL A 502 -9.66 27.88 -13.80
C VAL A 502 -10.81 28.20 -12.83
N GLN A 503 -11.73 29.09 -13.20
CA GLN A 503 -12.84 29.49 -12.33
C GLN A 503 -13.85 28.35 -12.16
N PHE A 504 -14.09 27.55 -13.19
CA PHE A 504 -14.81 26.27 -13.09
C PHE A 504 -14.17 25.36 -12.03
N SER A 505 -12.85 25.14 -12.11
CA SER A 505 -12.12 24.26 -11.19
C SER A 505 -12.15 24.80 -9.74
N ILE A 506 -11.98 26.11 -9.56
CA ILE A 506 -12.11 26.77 -8.24
C ILE A 506 -13.54 26.61 -7.69
N ASN A 507 -14.56 26.80 -8.52
CA ASN A 507 -15.96 26.67 -8.10
C ASN A 507 -16.31 25.23 -7.72
N GLN A 508 -15.85 24.25 -8.51
CA GLN A 508 -16.03 22.84 -8.18
C GLN A 508 -15.28 22.44 -6.90
N ALA A 509 -14.05 22.91 -6.70
CA ALA A 509 -13.31 22.67 -5.45
C ALA A 509 -14.06 23.25 -4.23
N LYS A 510 -14.66 24.44 -4.37
CA LYS A 510 -15.44 25.12 -3.32
C LYS A 510 -16.83 24.50 -3.06
N SER A 511 -17.39 23.76 -4.02
CA SER A 511 -18.67 23.05 -3.84
C SER A 511 -18.54 21.70 -3.13
N ILE A 512 -17.32 21.19 -2.96
CA ILE A 512 -17.04 19.97 -2.21
C ILE A 512 -16.97 20.30 -0.71
N ARG A 513 -17.96 19.81 0.05
CA ARG A 513 -18.18 20.16 1.47
C ARG A 513 -18.22 18.90 2.34
N TRP A 514 -17.80 18.99 3.59
CA TRP A 514 -17.84 17.85 4.51
C TRP A 514 -19.27 17.49 4.90
N ASN A 515 -19.67 16.21 4.78
CA ASN A 515 -20.93 15.74 5.31
C ASN A 515 -20.86 15.47 6.82
N LEU A 516 -21.12 16.52 7.60
CA LEU A 516 -21.13 16.52 9.07
C LEU A 516 -22.15 15.56 9.70
N THR A 517 -23.08 15.00 8.92
CA THR A 517 -24.10 14.03 9.40
C THR A 517 -23.68 12.58 9.28
N THR A 518 -22.62 12.27 8.53
CA THR A 518 -22.18 10.88 8.31
C THR A 518 -21.64 10.23 9.59
N GLY A 519 -22.10 9.01 9.86
CA GLY A 519 -21.76 8.23 11.06
C GLY A 519 -20.55 7.32 10.91
N ALA A 520 -19.67 7.57 9.93
CA ALA A 520 -18.42 6.83 9.79
C ALA A 520 -17.53 6.97 11.04
N ALA A 521 -16.58 6.05 11.21
CA ALA A 521 -15.67 6.04 12.37
C ALA A 521 -15.00 7.40 12.55
N ARG A 522 -15.50 8.18 13.53
CA ARG A 522 -14.90 9.46 13.90
C ARG A 522 -13.56 9.16 14.56
N PRO A 523 -12.46 9.85 14.19
CA PRO A 523 -11.18 9.74 14.88
C PRO A 523 -11.34 9.91 16.39
N ASN A 524 -11.19 8.81 17.13
CA ASN A 524 -11.57 8.75 18.53
C ASN A 524 -10.38 9.19 19.41
N PRO A 525 -10.54 10.03 20.46
CA PRO A 525 -11.68 10.84 20.85
C PRO A 525 -11.39 12.34 20.59
N GLN A 526 -11.03 12.71 19.36
CA GLN A 526 -10.87 14.11 18.98
C GLN A 526 -12.23 14.67 18.54
N GLY A 527 -12.98 15.10 19.54
CA GLY A 527 -14.37 15.51 19.38
C GLY A 527 -14.54 16.62 18.36
N THR A 528 -15.31 16.35 17.31
CA THR A 528 -15.99 17.31 16.43
C THR A 528 -15.17 18.58 16.20
N PHE A 529 -14.02 18.49 15.51
CA PHE A 529 -13.22 19.65 15.13
C PHE A 529 -13.94 20.48 14.05
N ASN A 530 -14.96 21.21 14.49
CA ASN A 530 -15.50 22.35 13.78
C ASN A 530 -14.47 23.48 13.86
N VAL A 531 -13.97 23.92 12.70
CA VAL A 531 -13.01 25.02 12.60
C VAL A 531 -13.64 26.42 12.72
N SER A 532 -14.95 26.54 12.93
CA SER A 532 -15.67 27.81 13.09
C SER A 532 -15.09 28.70 14.19
N ASN A 533 -14.67 28.11 15.32
CA ASN A 533 -14.27 28.83 16.53
C ASN A 533 -12.84 28.47 17.00
N VAL A 534 -11.91 28.20 16.07
CA VAL A 534 -10.52 27.87 16.42
C VAL A 534 -9.65 29.13 16.52
N THR A 535 -8.77 29.18 17.52
CA THR A 535 -7.75 30.24 17.64
C THR A 535 -6.49 29.81 16.91
N ILE A 536 -6.21 30.44 15.77
CA ILE A 536 -4.96 30.24 15.03
C ILE A 536 -3.78 30.68 15.91
N SER A 537 -2.86 29.75 16.15
CA SER A 537 -1.67 29.91 16.97
C SER A 537 -0.49 30.42 16.15
N GLU A 538 -0.39 29.99 14.88
CA GLU A 538 0.57 30.52 13.90
C GLU A 538 0.03 30.39 12.47
N THR A 539 0.56 31.24 11.57
CA THR A 539 0.24 31.22 10.14
C THR A 539 1.55 31.04 9.37
N PHE A 540 1.62 30.06 8.47
CA PHE A 540 2.67 29.95 7.46
C PHE A 540 2.17 30.62 6.18
N ILE A 541 3.06 31.33 5.48
CA ILE A 541 2.80 31.92 4.16
C ILE A 541 3.92 31.45 3.25
N LEU A 542 3.60 30.51 2.37
CA LEU A 542 4.53 29.77 1.53
C LEU A 542 4.24 30.09 0.07
N ASN A 543 5.23 30.63 -0.64
CA ASN A 543 5.12 30.95 -2.06
C ASN A 543 5.90 29.94 -2.91
N ALA A 544 5.19 29.17 -3.73
CA ALA A 544 5.72 28.35 -4.82
C ALA A 544 6.22 29.27 -5.95
N SER A 545 7.48 29.11 -6.38
CA SER A 545 8.07 29.90 -7.46
C SER A 545 9.27 29.21 -8.11
N VAL A 546 9.57 29.60 -9.36
CA VAL A 546 10.83 29.23 -10.04
C VAL A 546 11.88 30.31 -9.82
N ALA A 547 13.12 29.90 -9.55
CA ALA A 547 14.29 30.78 -9.49
C ALA A 547 15.52 30.17 -10.16
N THR A 548 16.47 31.03 -10.57
CA THR A 548 17.78 30.58 -11.05
C THR A 548 18.77 30.59 -9.88
N ILE A 549 19.33 29.43 -9.54
CA ILE A 549 20.34 29.24 -8.49
C ILE A 549 21.54 28.54 -9.15
N ASP A 550 22.73 29.13 -9.02
CA ASP A 550 23.98 28.65 -9.63
C ASP A 550 23.88 28.35 -11.14
N GLY A 551 23.07 29.14 -11.86
CA GLY A 551 22.82 29.01 -13.29
C GLY A 551 21.81 27.91 -13.68
N LEU A 552 21.25 27.20 -12.71
CA LEU A 552 20.20 26.19 -12.92
C LEU A 552 18.83 26.72 -12.51
N SER A 553 17.82 26.44 -13.33
CA SER A 553 16.42 26.74 -12.99
C SER A 553 15.87 25.71 -12.01
N ARG A 554 15.42 26.17 -10.84
CA ARG A 554 14.96 25.40 -9.68
C ARG A 554 13.57 25.85 -9.25
N TYR A 555 12.79 24.93 -8.70
CA TYR A 555 11.58 25.29 -7.97
C TYR A 555 11.94 25.59 -6.51
N THR A 556 11.16 26.46 -5.88
CA THR A 556 11.47 26.99 -4.56
C THR A 556 10.20 27.24 -3.75
N VAL A 557 10.33 27.05 -2.44
CA VAL A 557 9.35 27.51 -1.46
C VAL A 557 9.92 28.74 -0.77
N ASN A 558 9.26 29.89 -0.86
CA ASN A 558 9.74 31.14 -0.27
C ASN A 558 11.17 31.52 -0.73
N ASN A 559 11.52 31.29 -2.00
CA ASN A 559 12.87 31.47 -2.54
C ASN A 559 13.93 30.56 -1.86
N VAL A 560 13.54 29.40 -1.33
CA VAL A 560 14.43 28.31 -0.93
C VAL A 560 14.14 27.10 -1.81
N SER A 561 15.11 26.68 -2.63
CA SER A 561 15.07 25.37 -3.29
C SER A 561 15.59 24.33 -2.30
N TYR A 562 14.75 23.35 -1.95
CA TYR A 562 15.14 22.34 -0.98
C TYR A 562 16.36 21.53 -1.44
N LEU A 563 17.35 21.42 -0.57
CA LEU A 563 18.52 20.57 -0.75
C LEU A 563 18.34 19.31 0.08
N THR A 564 18.18 18.15 -0.57
CA THR A 564 18.12 16.85 0.12
C THR A 564 19.49 16.51 0.73
N PRO A 565 19.61 16.35 2.06
CA PRO A 565 20.88 15.94 2.68
C PRO A 565 21.09 14.42 2.61
N ASP A 566 22.35 13.98 2.58
CA ASP A 566 22.72 12.54 2.64
C ASP A 566 22.32 11.85 3.95
N THR A 567 21.97 12.62 4.98
CA THR A 567 21.49 12.14 6.28
C THR A 567 20.05 12.58 6.47
N PRO A 568 19.06 11.66 6.59
CA PRO A 568 17.67 12.04 6.79
C PRO A 568 17.49 12.95 8.01
N LEU A 569 16.61 13.94 7.87
CA LEU A 569 16.31 14.92 8.91
C LEU A 569 15.82 14.26 10.19
N LYS A 570 14.94 13.26 10.10
CA LYS A 570 14.43 12.54 11.27
C LYS A 570 15.53 11.79 12.02
N LEU A 571 16.48 11.22 11.28
CA LEU A 571 17.65 10.53 11.83
C LEU A 571 18.59 11.54 12.52
N ALA A 572 18.81 12.70 11.91
CA ALA A 572 19.61 13.79 12.47
C ALA A 572 18.97 14.43 13.71
N ASP A 573 17.66 14.60 13.71
CA ASP A 573 16.84 15.07 14.83
C ASP A 573 16.96 14.14 16.03
N TYR A 574 16.72 12.84 15.81
CA TYR A 574 16.77 11.82 16.87
C TYR A 574 18.16 11.68 17.50
N PHE A 575 19.23 11.57 16.70
CA PHE A 575 20.58 11.31 17.21
C PHE A 575 21.38 12.57 17.60
N SER A 576 20.98 13.75 17.12
CA SER A 576 21.77 14.98 17.30
C SER A 576 20.97 16.28 17.34
N ASN A 577 19.64 16.23 17.45
CA ASN A 577 18.75 17.39 17.39
C ASN A 577 19.04 18.29 16.16
N GLY A 578 19.23 17.65 14.99
CA GLY A 578 19.54 18.28 13.70
C GLY A 578 21.01 18.65 13.46
N THR A 579 21.85 18.63 14.50
CA THR A 579 23.21 19.23 14.48
C THR A 579 24.08 18.74 13.32
N GLY A 580 24.44 19.66 12.43
CA GLY A 580 25.31 19.40 11.28
C GLY A 580 24.60 18.76 10.08
N VAL A 581 23.27 18.77 10.05
CA VAL A 581 22.45 18.35 8.91
C VAL A 581 21.45 19.44 8.52
N TYR A 582 20.75 20.03 9.49
CA TYR A 582 19.88 21.18 9.28
C TYR A 582 19.91 22.13 10.48
N GLU A 583 19.43 23.36 10.27
CA GLU A 583 19.15 24.33 11.33
C GLU A 583 17.63 24.60 11.31
N LEU A 584 16.99 24.47 12.48
CA LEU A 584 15.55 24.62 12.61
C LEU A 584 15.16 26.10 12.45
N ASP A 585 14.15 26.37 11.62
CA ASP A 585 13.68 27.73 11.28
C ASP A 585 14.76 28.65 10.65
N ALA A 586 15.79 28.06 10.03
CA ALA A 586 16.83 28.80 9.29
C ALA A 586 16.28 29.65 8.12
N PHE A 587 15.08 29.31 7.62
CA PHE A 587 14.38 30.04 6.58
C PHE A 587 12.95 30.39 7.04
N SER A 588 12.45 31.52 6.55
CA SER A 588 11.15 32.05 6.97
C SER A 588 9.99 31.25 6.39
N LYS A 589 9.19 30.65 7.28
CA LYS A 589 7.89 30.04 6.95
C LYS A 589 6.78 31.07 6.65
N ASN A 590 7.08 32.38 6.76
CA ASN A 590 6.11 33.48 6.67
C ASN A 590 6.41 34.49 5.55
N SER A 591 7.57 34.40 4.89
CA SER A 591 8.01 35.36 3.89
C SER A 591 9.09 34.78 2.99
N SER A 592 9.13 35.20 1.74
CA SER A 592 10.17 34.77 0.79
C SER A 592 11.50 35.49 1.02
N ASN A 593 12.61 34.77 0.84
CA ASN A 593 13.96 35.35 0.88
C ASN A 593 14.14 36.40 -0.22
N ALA A 594 14.91 37.46 0.06
CA ALA A 594 15.21 38.51 -0.93
C ALA A 594 16.05 38.02 -2.13
N LYS A 595 16.71 36.86 -2.00
CA LYS A 595 17.41 36.14 -3.06
C LYS A 595 17.11 34.65 -2.94
N ALA A 596 17.03 33.96 -4.07
CA ALA A 596 16.89 32.52 -4.09
C ALA A 596 18.18 31.81 -3.65
N VAL A 597 18.02 30.75 -2.86
CA VAL A 597 19.12 29.93 -2.31
C VAL A 597 18.74 28.45 -2.32
N SER A 598 19.72 27.56 -2.41
CA SER A 598 19.52 26.15 -2.10
C SER A 598 19.80 25.90 -0.61
N GLY A 599 18.95 25.15 0.08
CA GLY A 599 19.10 24.92 1.51
C GLY A 599 18.13 23.88 2.09
N VAL A 600 18.45 23.39 3.28
CA VAL A 600 17.64 22.38 3.98
C VAL A 600 16.54 23.08 4.78
N PHE A 601 15.34 23.19 4.21
CA PHE A 601 14.23 23.93 4.83
C PHE A 601 13.47 23.05 5.83
N VAL A 602 13.70 23.30 7.13
CA VAL A 602 12.94 22.70 8.23
C VAL A 602 12.28 23.79 9.07
N ALA A 603 10.95 23.84 9.05
CA ALA A 603 10.14 24.75 9.85
C ALA A 603 9.64 24.06 11.12
N SER A 604 9.61 24.77 12.25
CA SER A 604 8.89 24.31 13.45
C SER A 604 7.38 24.43 13.27
N ALA A 605 6.60 23.58 13.94
CA ALA A 605 5.17 23.81 14.18
C ALA A 605 4.82 23.54 15.64
N LEU A 606 3.92 24.36 16.19
CA LEU A 606 3.47 24.30 17.56
C LEU A 606 2.57 23.08 17.78
N HIS A 607 3.08 22.09 18.50
CA HIS A 607 2.31 20.89 18.84
C HIS A 607 1.01 21.29 19.56
N LYS A 608 -0.13 20.85 19.01
CA LYS A 608 -1.51 21.13 19.45
C LYS A 608 -1.94 22.60 19.39
N GLY A 609 -1.23 23.45 18.63
CA GLY A 609 -1.68 24.80 18.25
C GLY A 609 -2.21 24.82 16.82
N TRP A 610 -3.44 25.31 16.61
CA TRP A 610 -4.01 25.41 15.26
C TRP A 610 -3.12 26.25 14.34
N THR A 611 -2.68 25.67 13.24
CA THR A 611 -1.79 26.30 12.27
C THR A 611 -2.55 26.56 10.98
N GLU A 612 -2.54 27.81 10.52
CA GLU A 612 -2.97 28.16 9.17
C GLU A 612 -1.79 28.02 8.21
N ILE A 613 -1.95 27.33 7.09
CA ILE A 613 -0.95 27.31 6.01
C ILE A 613 -1.58 27.95 4.78
N VAL A 614 -1.04 29.09 4.38
CA VAL A 614 -1.38 29.81 3.16
C VAL A 614 -0.36 29.44 2.09
N LEU A 615 -0.82 28.75 1.06
CA LEU A 615 -0.04 28.34 -0.10
C LEU A 615 -0.36 29.31 -1.23
N LYS A 616 0.66 29.96 -1.79
CA LYS A 616 0.57 30.86 -2.94
C LYS A 616 1.31 30.26 -4.12
N ASN A 617 0.78 30.43 -5.33
CA ASN A 617 1.36 29.86 -6.54
C ASN A 617 1.77 30.94 -7.55
N SER A 618 3.08 31.17 -7.68
CA SER A 618 3.67 32.06 -8.69
C SER A 618 4.07 31.32 -9.99
N LEU A 619 3.72 30.03 -10.13
CA LEU A 619 3.95 29.21 -11.32
C LEU A 619 2.83 29.43 -12.35
N ASP A 620 3.10 29.04 -13.60
CA ASP A 620 2.14 29.05 -14.72
C ASP A 620 1.26 27.77 -14.79
N MET A 621 1.43 26.85 -13.84
CA MET A 621 0.72 25.57 -13.77
C MET A 621 -0.03 25.37 -12.45
N ILE A 622 -1.07 24.53 -12.45
CA ILE A 622 -1.73 24.11 -11.20
C ILE A 622 -0.73 23.27 -10.41
N ASP A 623 -0.37 23.75 -9.23
CA ASP A 623 0.44 23.02 -8.28
C ASP A 623 -0.47 22.34 -7.24
N THR A 624 -0.05 21.22 -6.65
CA THR A 624 -0.83 20.50 -5.64
C THR A 624 0.04 20.11 -4.47
N TRP A 625 -0.24 20.70 -3.32
CA TRP A 625 0.54 20.51 -2.11
C TRP A 625 0.00 19.35 -1.28
N HIS A 626 0.90 18.62 -0.63
CA HIS A 626 0.59 17.51 0.26
C HIS A 626 1.38 17.62 1.56
N LEU A 627 0.74 17.29 2.68
CA LEU A 627 1.38 17.22 4.00
C LEU A 627 1.32 15.80 4.53
N ASP A 628 2.47 15.14 4.61
CA ASP A 628 2.57 13.80 5.20
C ASP A 628 2.14 13.80 6.68
N GLY A 629 1.67 12.66 7.18
CA GLY A 629 1.29 12.49 8.58
C GLY A 629 -0.01 13.19 9.03
N TYR A 630 -0.67 13.96 8.16
CA TYR A 630 -1.81 14.81 8.52
C TYR A 630 -2.97 14.74 7.55
N SER A 631 -4.16 15.08 8.08
CA SER A 631 -5.19 15.73 7.28
C SER A 631 -5.39 17.16 7.77
N PHE A 632 -5.72 18.06 6.84
CA PHE A 632 -6.02 19.46 7.08
C PHE A 632 -7.37 19.85 6.47
N PHE A 633 -7.98 20.92 6.98
CA PHE A 633 -9.23 21.47 6.47
C PHE A 633 -8.97 22.51 5.41
N VAL A 634 -9.52 22.33 4.21
CA VAL A 634 -9.43 23.34 3.13
C VAL A 634 -10.44 24.45 3.42
N VAL A 635 -9.96 25.55 4.01
CA VAL A 635 -10.82 26.66 4.47
C VAL A 635 -10.99 27.76 3.42
N GLY A 636 -10.02 28.00 2.54
CA GLY A 636 -10.09 29.08 1.57
C GLY A 636 -9.33 28.80 0.28
N MET A 637 -9.80 29.38 -0.82
CA MET A 637 -9.15 29.36 -2.13
C MET A 637 -9.52 30.64 -2.88
N GLY A 638 -8.59 31.21 -3.65
CA GLY A 638 -8.86 32.41 -4.45
C GLY A 638 -7.80 32.69 -5.52
N GLU A 639 -8.15 33.61 -6.41
CA GLU A 639 -7.24 34.16 -7.40
C GLU A 639 -6.49 35.38 -6.83
N GLY A 640 -5.36 35.74 -7.45
CA GLY A 640 -4.57 36.89 -7.08
C GLY A 640 -3.79 36.73 -5.77
N GLU A 641 -3.48 37.86 -5.16
CA GLU A 641 -2.69 37.90 -3.92
C GLU A 641 -3.56 37.64 -2.68
N TRP A 642 -3.15 36.69 -1.84
CA TRP A 642 -3.75 36.49 -0.52
C TRP A 642 -3.47 37.69 0.41
N SER A 643 -4.47 38.08 1.21
CA SER A 643 -4.33 39.09 2.25
C SER A 643 -5.03 38.63 3.55
N LEU A 644 -4.84 39.39 4.63
CA LEU A 644 -5.56 39.13 5.90
C LEU A 644 -7.10 39.23 5.73
N GLU A 645 -7.58 40.01 4.76
CA GLU A 645 -9.01 40.13 4.44
C GLU A 645 -9.55 38.90 3.71
N SER A 646 -8.70 38.12 3.03
CA SER A 646 -9.09 36.85 2.38
C SER A 646 -9.69 35.85 3.37
N ARG A 647 -9.39 35.97 4.67
CA ARG A 647 -10.03 35.18 5.74
C ARG A 647 -11.54 35.38 5.84
N LEU A 648 -12.08 36.51 5.38
CA LEU A 648 -13.52 36.78 5.33
C LEU A 648 -14.24 35.89 4.30
N THR A 649 -13.52 35.29 3.35
CA THR A 649 -14.08 34.36 2.36
C THR A 649 -13.92 32.89 2.76
N TYR A 650 -13.38 32.60 3.95
CA TYR A 650 -13.12 31.22 4.36
C TYR A 650 -14.41 30.48 4.71
N ASN A 651 -14.53 29.24 4.23
CA ASN A 651 -15.47 28.29 4.77
C ASN A 651 -14.93 27.71 6.09
N LEU A 652 -15.51 28.13 7.21
CA LEU A 652 -15.18 27.58 8.52
C LEU A 652 -16.29 26.67 9.10
N TYR A 653 -17.36 26.40 8.34
CA TYR A 653 -18.53 25.66 8.82
C TYR A 653 -18.41 24.16 8.56
N ASP A 654 -18.17 23.80 7.29
CA ASP A 654 -18.09 22.43 6.79
C ASP A 654 -16.93 22.21 5.77
N PRO A 655 -15.72 22.76 5.98
CA PRO A 655 -14.60 22.55 5.07
C PRO A 655 -14.21 21.07 5.05
N VAL A 656 -13.92 20.56 3.86
CA VAL A 656 -13.52 19.17 3.68
C VAL A 656 -12.11 18.93 4.22
N GLY A 657 -11.94 17.86 5.00
CA GLY A 657 -10.63 17.36 5.42
C GLY A 657 -9.94 16.65 4.26
N ARG A 658 -8.68 16.95 3.98
CA ARG A 658 -7.89 16.34 2.90
C ARG A 658 -6.46 16.09 3.34
N SER A 659 -5.68 15.36 2.55
CA SER A 659 -4.21 15.33 2.65
C SER A 659 -3.52 16.17 1.58
N SER A 660 -4.23 16.55 0.50
CA SER A 660 -3.69 17.29 -0.64
C SER A 660 -4.60 18.47 -1.03
N VAL A 661 -4.02 19.59 -1.46
CA VAL A 661 -4.75 20.80 -1.88
C VAL A 661 -4.10 21.43 -3.11
N GLN A 662 -4.90 21.72 -4.13
CA GLN A 662 -4.43 22.38 -5.35
C GLN A 662 -4.35 23.91 -5.16
N VAL A 663 -3.39 24.55 -5.82
CA VAL A 663 -3.24 26.00 -5.88
C VAL A 663 -3.13 26.39 -7.35
N TYR A 664 -4.06 27.22 -7.82
CA TYR A 664 -4.15 27.61 -9.22
C TYR A 664 -3.10 28.68 -9.59
N PRO A 665 -2.67 28.77 -10.87
CA PRO A 665 -1.69 29.77 -11.32
C PRO A 665 -2.07 31.19 -10.90
N GLY A 666 -1.14 31.91 -10.27
CA GLY A 666 -1.37 33.28 -9.78
C GLY A 666 -2.44 33.39 -8.68
N GLY A 667 -2.75 32.29 -7.99
CA GLY A 667 -3.74 32.23 -6.91
C GLY A 667 -3.18 31.68 -5.59
N TRP A 668 -4.09 31.39 -4.67
CA TRP A 668 -3.78 30.92 -3.32
C TRP A 668 -4.79 29.90 -2.80
N SER A 669 -4.36 29.09 -1.85
CA SER A 669 -5.22 28.23 -1.03
C SER A 669 -4.77 28.27 0.42
N ALA A 670 -5.73 28.25 1.34
CA ALA A 670 -5.52 28.29 2.77
C ALA A 670 -6.10 27.05 3.43
N VAL A 671 -5.31 26.41 4.27
CA VAL A 671 -5.70 25.20 5.02
C VAL A 671 -5.46 25.39 6.51
N TYR A 672 -6.31 24.80 7.34
CA TYR A 672 -6.10 24.72 8.79
C TYR A 672 -5.69 23.30 9.16
N VAL A 673 -4.52 23.16 9.79
CA VAL A 673 -4.01 21.90 10.34
C VAL A 673 -3.91 22.00 11.86
N TYR A 674 -4.11 20.87 12.54
CA TYR A 674 -3.92 20.75 13.98
C TYR A 674 -2.71 19.83 14.24
N PRO A 675 -1.51 20.37 14.52
CA PRO A 675 -0.28 19.58 14.62
C PRO A 675 -0.24 18.72 15.90
N ASP A 676 -0.93 17.59 15.89
CA ASP A 676 -1.12 16.70 17.05
C ASP A 676 -0.34 15.38 16.97
N ASN A 677 0.41 15.21 15.88
CA ASN A 677 1.21 14.05 15.51
C ASN A 677 2.71 14.41 15.54
N PRO A 678 3.40 14.32 16.70
CA PRO A 678 4.81 14.67 16.79
C PRO A 678 5.68 13.87 15.81
N GLY A 679 6.65 14.54 15.19
CA GLY A 679 7.51 13.94 14.18
C GLY A 679 8.13 14.95 13.21
N MET A 680 8.70 14.40 12.14
CA MET A 680 9.27 15.14 11.02
C MET A 680 8.44 14.81 9.77
N TRP A 681 7.72 15.78 9.22
CA TRP A 681 6.73 15.56 8.17
C TRP A 681 7.02 16.39 6.93
N ASN A 682 6.90 15.81 5.74
CA ASN A 682 7.18 16.54 4.50
C ASN A 682 5.95 17.34 4.03
N LEU A 683 6.19 18.58 3.62
CA LEU A 683 5.22 19.46 2.97
C LEU A 683 5.76 19.78 1.57
N ARG A 684 5.20 19.15 0.54
CA ARG A 684 5.75 19.10 -0.82
C ARG A 684 4.71 19.40 -1.89
N SER A 685 5.16 19.79 -3.07
CA SER A 685 4.41 19.59 -4.31
C SER A 685 4.26 18.10 -4.65
N GLN A 686 3.11 17.72 -5.21
CA GLN A 686 2.82 16.42 -5.80
C GLN A 686 3.22 16.32 -7.27
N ASN A 687 3.52 17.46 -7.91
CA ASN A 687 4.21 17.47 -9.19
C ASN A 687 5.64 16.96 -8.95
N LEU A 688 5.97 15.83 -9.58
CA LEU A 688 7.23 15.13 -9.38
C LEU A 688 8.44 15.99 -9.75
N GLN A 689 8.31 16.82 -10.78
CA GLN A 689 9.40 17.66 -11.26
C GLN A 689 9.65 18.82 -10.29
N SER A 690 8.58 19.50 -9.86
CA SER A 690 8.60 20.52 -8.80
C SER A 690 9.31 19.99 -7.56
N TRP A 691 8.83 18.87 -7.02
CA TRP A 691 9.39 18.24 -5.82
C TRP A 691 10.88 17.91 -5.98
N TYR A 692 11.26 17.15 -7.01
CA TYR A 692 12.66 16.77 -7.26
C TYR A 692 13.61 17.96 -7.47
N LEU A 693 13.08 19.09 -7.94
CA LEU A 693 13.85 20.33 -8.14
C LEU A 693 13.78 21.30 -6.95
N GLY A 694 13.19 20.89 -5.83
CA GLY A 694 13.28 21.57 -4.53
C GLY A 694 12.00 22.24 -4.03
N GLU A 695 10.83 21.93 -4.59
CA GLU A 695 9.53 22.43 -4.12
C GLU A 695 8.98 21.60 -2.93
N GLU A 696 9.73 21.61 -1.84
CA GLU A 696 9.35 20.98 -0.58
C GLU A 696 9.96 21.72 0.63
N LEU A 697 9.42 21.45 1.81
CA LEU A 697 10.09 21.66 3.10
C LEU A 697 9.67 20.56 4.07
N TYR A 698 10.25 20.56 5.27
CA TYR A 698 9.81 19.67 6.35
C TYR A 698 9.29 20.47 7.54
N VAL A 699 8.22 19.97 8.13
CA VAL A 699 7.58 20.50 9.33
C VAL A 699 7.97 19.60 10.51
N ARG A 700 8.74 20.16 11.44
CA ARG A 700 9.11 19.51 12.69
C ARG A 700 8.06 19.84 13.76
N VAL A 701 7.22 18.85 14.07
CA VAL A 701 6.19 18.95 15.11
C VAL A 701 6.78 18.37 16.40
N TYR A 702 7.05 19.22 17.38
CA TYR A 702 7.77 18.84 18.59
C TYR A 702 6.92 19.01 19.84
N ASP A 703 6.78 17.95 20.63
CA ASP A 703 6.33 18.03 22.02
C ASP A 703 7.55 18.04 22.95
N ALA A 704 7.58 18.98 23.91
CA ALA A 704 8.66 19.09 24.88
C ALA A 704 8.53 18.08 26.05
N ASP A 705 7.40 17.39 26.17
CA ASP A 705 7.20 16.31 27.14
C ASP A 705 7.91 15.01 26.68
N PRO A 706 8.89 14.49 27.44
CA PRO A 706 9.71 13.33 27.05
C PRO A 706 8.96 11.97 27.13
N ASN A 707 7.63 11.98 27.14
CA ASN A 707 6.80 10.79 27.24
C ASN A 707 6.84 9.96 25.93
N PRO A 708 7.37 8.72 25.94
CA PRO A 708 7.47 7.87 24.74
C PRO A 708 6.11 7.37 24.20
N ALA A 709 5.00 7.70 24.85
CA ALA A 709 3.66 7.49 24.30
C ALA A 709 3.23 8.57 23.27
N LYS A 710 4.11 9.53 22.94
CA LYS A 710 3.82 10.68 22.06
C LYS A 710 4.50 10.65 20.69
N GLU A 711 5.61 9.94 20.56
CA GLU A 711 6.15 9.48 19.28
C GLU A 711 6.80 8.12 19.52
N LYS A 712 6.63 7.17 18.60
CA LYS A 712 7.23 5.85 18.69
C LYS A 712 8.76 5.95 18.59
N PRO A 713 9.50 5.08 19.33
CA PRO A 713 10.93 4.94 19.13
C PRO A 713 11.22 4.43 17.70
N PRO A 714 12.42 4.68 17.16
CA PRO A 714 12.82 4.13 15.88
C PRO A 714 12.68 2.60 15.84
N PRO A 715 12.32 2.01 14.67
CA PRO A 715 12.11 0.58 14.56
C PRO A 715 13.42 -0.21 14.75
N PRO A 716 13.37 -1.48 15.25
CA PRO A 716 14.58 -2.24 15.57
C PRO A 716 15.51 -2.54 14.38
N ASN A 717 14.99 -2.46 13.17
CA ASN A 717 15.65 -2.64 11.88
C ASN A 717 15.91 -1.30 11.15
N LEU A 718 15.97 -0.17 11.87
CA LEU A 718 16.25 1.15 11.29
C LEU A 718 17.51 1.13 10.41
N LEU A 719 17.35 1.54 9.15
CA LEU A 719 18.48 1.73 8.23
C LEU A 719 19.24 3.01 8.60
N LEU A 720 20.57 2.93 8.58
CA LEU A 720 21.48 4.05 8.88
C LEU A 720 22.30 4.42 7.64
N CYS A 721 22.49 5.72 7.44
CA CYS A 721 23.17 6.29 6.28
C CYS A 721 23.74 7.68 6.61
N GLY A 722 24.53 8.24 5.68
CA GLY A 722 25.16 9.55 5.84
C GLY A 722 26.04 9.62 7.08
N LYS A 723 25.83 10.62 7.94
CA LYS A 723 26.58 10.84 9.19
C LYS A 723 26.53 9.65 10.16
N TYR A 724 25.55 8.76 10.02
CA TYR A 724 25.35 7.59 10.90
C TYR A 724 25.64 6.25 10.22
N GLU A 725 26.18 6.26 8.99
CA GLU A 725 26.56 5.04 8.29
C GLU A 725 27.59 4.22 9.11
N PRO A 726 27.41 2.89 9.27
CA PRO A 726 28.39 2.07 9.95
C PRO A 726 29.75 2.11 9.22
N PRO A 727 30.89 2.17 9.93
CA PRO A 727 32.20 2.15 9.28
C PRO A 727 32.35 0.88 8.44
N ALA A 728 32.82 1.06 7.20
CA ALA A 728 33.00 -0.03 6.25
C ALA A 728 33.82 -1.18 6.87
N PRO A 729 33.43 -2.46 6.64
CA PRO A 729 34.16 -3.59 7.19
C PRO A 729 35.61 -3.54 6.72
N THR A 730 36.54 -3.68 7.67
CA THR A 730 37.98 -3.61 7.40
C THR A 730 38.33 -4.61 6.29
N PRO A 731 39.08 -4.22 5.24
CA PRO A 731 39.44 -5.14 4.16
C PRO A 731 40.07 -6.40 4.74
N ALA A 732 39.55 -7.57 4.32
CA ALA A 732 40.18 -8.83 4.69
C ALA A 732 41.64 -8.81 4.22
N PRO A 733 42.61 -9.26 5.04
CA PRO A 733 44.02 -9.20 4.69
C PRO A 733 44.25 -9.88 3.35
N SER A 734 44.96 -9.20 2.45
CA SER A 734 45.13 -9.61 1.07
C SER A 734 45.80 -10.99 0.99
N VAL A 735 45.02 -11.99 0.58
CA VAL A 735 45.57 -13.29 0.18
C VAL A 735 46.44 -13.05 -1.05
N SER A 736 47.70 -13.50 -0.98
CA SER A 736 48.68 -13.33 -2.03
C SER A 736 48.17 -13.89 -3.36
N PRO A 737 48.37 -13.21 -4.50
CA PRO A 737 47.91 -13.73 -5.79
C PRO A 737 48.67 -14.99 -6.18
N THR A 738 47.93 -16.09 -6.38
CA THR A 738 48.45 -17.30 -7.03
C THR A 738 48.85 -16.97 -8.47
N PRO A 739 49.97 -17.48 -9.01
CA PRO A 739 50.44 -17.11 -10.35
C PRO A 739 49.43 -17.45 -11.45
N SER A 740 49.23 -16.53 -12.39
CA SER A 740 48.37 -16.71 -13.56
C SER A 740 49.02 -17.57 -14.64
N ALA A 741 48.22 -18.44 -15.25
CA ALA A 741 48.53 -19.12 -16.50
C ALA A 741 48.17 -18.22 -17.71
N PRO A 742 48.76 -18.44 -18.91
CA PRO A 742 48.94 -17.36 -19.88
C PRO A 742 47.71 -16.98 -20.70
N SER A 743 47.76 -15.75 -21.23
CA SER A 743 46.76 -15.14 -22.09
C SER A 743 46.59 -15.84 -23.44
N SER A 744 45.35 -15.86 -23.94
CA SER A 744 45.08 -16.05 -25.37
C SER A 744 44.14 -14.95 -25.89
N ASN A 745 44.72 -14.11 -26.75
CA ASN A 745 44.12 -13.24 -27.76
C ASN A 745 42.78 -12.54 -27.48
N ALA A 746 42.87 -11.21 -27.39
CA ALA A 746 41.74 -10.32 -27.58
C ALA A 746 41.10 -10.50 -28.96
N CYS A 747 39.77 -10.51 -28.99
CA CYS A 747 39.00 -10.21 -30.20
C CYS A 747 38.12 -8.99 -29.90
N ASN A 748 38.40 -7.86 -30.56
CA ASN A 748 37.56 -6.68 -30.49
C ASN A 748 36.20 -7.00 -31.12
N LEU A 749 35.10 -6.74 -30.41
CA LEU A 749 33.78 -6.64 -31.04
C LEU A 749 33.19 -5.25 -30.81
N HIS A 750 32.66 -4.68 -31.90
CA HIS A 750 32.37 -3.26 -32.06
C HIS A 750 31.37 -2.71 -31.03
N LYS A 751 31.67 -1.51 -30.51
CA LYS A 751 30.65 -0.57 -30.03
C LYS A 751 29.82 -0.08 -31.23
N THR A 752 28.76 -0.80 -31.58
CA THR A 752 27.78 -0.33 -32.56
C THR A 752 27.00 0.85 -31.98
N ARG A 753 27.32 2.06 -32.43
CA ARG A 753 26.51 3.26 -32.14
C ARG A 753 25.18 3.15 -32.89
N TYR A 754 24.14 2.68 -32.22
CA TYR A 754 22.77 2.81 -32.71
C TYR A 754 22.30 4.25 -32.57
N LEU A 755 22.37 4.99 -33.69
CA LEU A 755 21.71 6.29 -33.85
C LEU A 755 20.20 6.06 -34.05
N ILE A 756 19.49 5.75 -32.98
CA ILE A 756 18.03 5.62 -32.98
C ILE A 756 17.40 6.96 -32.58
N ALA A 757 16.41 7.40 -33.34
CA ALA A 757 15.79 8.72 -33.19
C ALA A 757 15.22 8.95 -31.78
N MET A 758 15.41 10.17 -31.26
CA MET A 758 14.82 10.57 -29.98
C MET A 758 13.32 10.79 -30.11
N ILE A 759 12.54 10.01 -29.34
CA ILE A 759 11.17 10.32 -28.94
C ILE A 759 11.15 10.11 -27.41
N THR A 760 10.61 11.07 -26.63
CA THR A 760 11.00 11.25 -25.21
C THR A 760 9.85 11.03 -24.24
N THR A 761 9.67 9.77 -23.87
CA THR A 761 8.60 9.14 -23.06
C THR A 761 8.23 9.71 -21.68
N VAL A 762 7.42 10.77 -21.50
CA VAL A 762 6.86 11.18 -20.17
C VAL A 762 5.38 10.75 -20.06
N ILE A 763 4.86 10.36 -18.88
CA ILE A 763 3.54 9.69 -18.79
C ILE A 763 2.80 10.05 -17.47
N CYS A 764 1.49 10.28 -17.53
CA CYS A 764 0.62 10.44 -16.34
C CYS A 764 -0.28 9.21 -16.09
N PHE A 765 -0.51 8.90 -14.81
CA PHE A 765 -1.10 7.64 -14.33
C PHE A 765 -2.31 7.86 -13.43
N PHE A 766 -3.34 7.06 -13.67
CA PHE A 766 -4.59 7.09 -12.91
C PHE A 766 -5.03 5.69 -12.58
N TYR A 767 -5.39 5.48 -11.31
CA TYR A 767 -6.04 4.26 -10.88
C TYR A 767 -7.55 4.49 -10.80
N ILE A 768 -8.33 3.59 -11.41
CA ILE A 768 -9.77 3.48 -11.24
C ILE A 768 -10.05 2.09 -10.66
N GLY A 769 -10.30 2.03 -9.36
CA GLY A 769 -10.78 0.82 -8.68
C GLY A 769 -12.30 0.76 -8.70
N VAL A 770 -12.86 -0.44 -8.83
CA VAL A 770 -14.32 -0.68 -8.80
C VAL A 770 -14.65 -1.67 -7.69
N HIS A 771 -15.63 -1.33 -6.87
CA HIS A 771 -16.19 -2.17 -5.80
C HIS A 771 -17.72 -2.14 -5.83
#